data_AF-A0A8C7T789-F1
#
_entry.id   AF-A0A8C7T789-F1
#
_cell.length_a   1.000
_cell.length_b   1.000
_cell.length_c   1.000
_cell.angle_alpha   90.00
_cell.angle_beta   90.00
_cell.angle_gamma   90.00
#
_symmetry.space_group_name_H-M   'P 1'
#
loop_
_entity.id
_entity.type
_entity.pdbx_description
1 polymer ?
#
loop_
_entity_poly.entity_id
_entity_poly.type
_entity_poly.pdbx_seq_one_letter_code
_entity_poly.pdbx_strand_id
1 'polypeptide(L)'
;MGEPVADMCDQLVKAVNVMMDAESSQIYRLEALKFCEEFKEKCSFCVPCGLQLADKTQTAVVRHFGLQILEHVIKFRWNNMPQQEKVQLKNCAMGLLSTGTYPILEEESHIKDVLSRIIVEMIKREWPQHWPDMLKEMEALTSVGEAQTELVMLILLRLAEDVITFRTLPTQRRRDIQQTLTQNMESIFSFLLAILQLHVDEYRKLKRIPGQELQAKAHCRVGVATLNTLAGYIDWVALANITNDNCRLLEMLCLLLSETELQLEAAECLLIAISRKGKLEDRKPLMVLFDDVAMHYILSAAQSADGAAICNKSSPTQHYTFLKRLCQVLCALGSQLCSLVGSDVEVEVPANLSKYTEAFLAFTTHPSQFLRSSTQITWGTLFRHEILSKDPVIIQMTIKYFRATMTNLVKTGFPSSNDSPSCEYSRHDFDSDEDFNSFFNSFRAQQGEVVRNACRIVPLEAFQIAAEWLQYQISAPIDIGTTVSKTAEGLCSILSPSVVQWDAMTFFTESVVGKIFKNVEDEKLPVDQGIELLQAVLNYNTQDPLILSCVLTNVSVLFPFVTHRPHFLPQVLYKLFASITFEVVEESKAPRTRAVKNIRRHACSSIIKMSRDYPQFILPCFDMMYNHVKKLFSSEALLNMLEKCALMEALVLISNQFKDYNKQKQFLEELMATVAARWTSDEMRRVLWDPALFLDFVGADQLAAEGTEHTTGINRSRLSFCVYTILGVVKRARWPADLEEAKAGGFVVGYTPNGAPIYRNPCSAQVLALLPNLLALIRTLNSLFLPENICRLSETFSKAYDMIEVEKNMVLGLPQPALDIYDPPVYKTHLERMQGFFCTLYDNCYHTLGKAGLSLQQDFYTIEGLAEQIVGSAFVSLDNVPDHRLRTMLHILLSH
;
A
#
# COMPACT_ATOMS: atom_id res chain seq x y z
N MET A 1 1.37 6.12 -67.51
CA MET A 1 1.82 5.95 -66.11
C MET A 1 1.06 4.86 -65.34
N GLY A 2 -0.05 4.30 -65.85
CA GLY A 2 -0.85 3.29 -65.11
C GLY A 2 -0.23 1.89 -64.97
N GLU A 3 0.37 1.34 -66.03
CA GLU A 3 1.02 0.01 -65.99
C GLU A 3 2.13 -0.15 -64.92
N PRO A 4 3.16 0.72 -64.84
CA PRO A 4 4.26 0.52 -63.89
C PRO A 4 3.86 0.68 -62.42
N VAL A 5 2.77 1.38 -62.12
CA VAL A 5 2.24 1.51 -60.75
C VAL A 5 1.50 0.24 -60.34
N ALA A 6 0.72 -0.35 -61.25
CA ALA A 6 0.01 -1.60 -60.98
C ALA A 6 0.99 -2.77 -60.73
N ASP A 7 2.03 -2.91 -61.57
CA ASP A 7 3.07 -3.93 -61.40
C ASP A 7 3.79 -3.80 -60.05
N MET A 8 4.05 -2.57 -59.62
CA MET A 8 4.66 -2.30 -58.32
C MET A 8 3.72 -2.66 -57.17
N CYS A 9 2.43 -2.37 -57.28
CA CYS A 9 1.44 -2.77 -56.27
C CYS A 9 1.39 -4.29 -56.12
N ASP A 10 1.43 -5.06 -57.20
CA ASP A 10 1.43 -6.53 -57.14
C ASP A 10 2.66 -7.10 -56.43
N GLN A 11 3.84 -6.48 -56.63
CA GLN A 11 5.06 -6.84 -55.90
C GLN A 11 4.96 -6.52 -54.41
N LEU A 12 4.41 -5.35 -54.07
CA LEU A 12 4.20 -4.95 -52.67
C LEU A 12 3.19 -5.86 -51.97
N VAL A 13 2.10 -6.26 -52.64
CA VAL A 13 1.13 -7.23 -52.10
C VAL A 13 1.81 -8.56 -51.78
N LYS A 14 2.64 -9.08 -52.70
CA LYS A 14 3.41 -10.31 -52.46
C LYS A 14 4.37 -10.15 -51.28
N ALA A 15 5.12 -9.05 -51.23
CA ALA A 15 6.06 -8.78 -50.15
C ALA A 15 5.36 -8.71 -48.79
N VAL A 16 4.24 -8.00 -48.69
CA VAL A 16 3.44 -7.89 -47.46
C VAL A 16 2.90 -9.25 -47.03
N ASN A 17 2.38 -10.05 -47.96
CA ASN A 17 1.87 -11.39 -47.64
C ASN A 17 2.98 -12.31 -47.13
N VAL A 18 4.17 -12.29 -47.75
CA VAL A 18 5.35 -13.04 -47.27
C VAL A 18 5.82 -12.55 -45.90
N MET A 19 5.74 -11.24 -45.65
CA MET A 19 6.12 -10.69 -44.34
C MET A 19 5.20 -11.17 -43.21
N MET A 20 3.90 -11.22 -43.48
CA MET A 20 2.85 -11.50 -42.50
C MET A 20 2.48 -12.98 -42.39
N ASP A 21 2.95 -13.82 -43.31
CA ASP A 21 2.76 -15.26 -43.27
C ASP A 21 3.70 -15.93 -42.25
N ALA A 22 3.13 -16.75 -41.36
CA ALA A 22 3.87 -17.46 -40.32
C ALA A 22 4.79 -18.54 -40.90
N GLU A 23 4.41 -19.16 -42.03
CA GLU A 23 5.14 -20.24 -42.67
C GLU A 23 6.32 -19.75 -43.53
N SER A 24 6.39 -18.44 -43.80
CA SER A 24 7.46 -17.86 -44.60
C SER A 24 8.83 -17.97 -43.93
N SER A 25 9.84 -18.41 -44.69
CA SER A 25 11.21 -18.54 -44.18
C SER A 25 11.80 -17.19 -43.77
N GLN A 26 12.75 -17.20 -42.83
CA GLN A 26 13.41 -15.98 -42.36
C GLN A 26 14.12 -15.20 -43.49
N ILE A 27 14.67 -15.90 -44.49
CA ILE A 27 15.37 -15.28 -45.63
C ILE A 27 14.38 -14.46 -46.46
N TYR A 28 13.29 -15.08 -46.91
CA TYR A 28 12.26 -14.40 -47.70
C TYR A 28 11.56 -13.28 -46.92
N ARG A 29 11.34 -13.45 -45.61
CA ARG A 29 10.77 -12.40 -44.75
C ARG A 29 11.67 -11.17 -44.68
N LEU A 30 12.99 -11.37 -44.54
CA LEU A 30 13.97 -10.27 -44.53
C LEU A 30 14.09 -9.57 -45.89
N GLU A 31 14.07 -10.33 -46.98
CA GLU A 31 14.08 -9.77 -48.33
C GLU A 31 12.83 -8.92 -48.61
N ALA A 32 11.65 -9.43 -48.24
CA ALA A 32 10.39 -8.71 -48.38
C ALA A 32 10.35 -7.44 -47.51
N LEU A 33 10.82 -7.51 -46.25
CA LEU A 33 10.94 -6.34 -45.38
C LEU A 33 11.88 -5.29 -45.98
N LYS A 34 13.06 -5.71 -46.43
CA LYS A 34 14.05 -4.81 -47.05
C LYS A 34 13.46 -4.13 -48.28
N PHE A 35 12.78 -4.88 -49.14
CA PHE A 35 12.09 -4.33 -50.31
C PHE A 35 11.05 -3.27 -49.92
N CYS A 36 10.22 -3.55 -48.92
CA CYS A 36 9.20 -2.61 -48.43
C CYS A 36 9.79 -1.31 -47.83
N GLU A 37 10.89 -1.40 -47.06
CA GLU A 37 11.57 -0.21 -46.51
C GLU A 37 12.24 0.61 -47.61
N GLU A 38 12.99 -0.03 -48.52
CA GLU A 38 13.63 0.66 -49.64
C GLU A 38 12.60 1.33 -50.55
N PHE A 39 11.42 0.71 -50.74
CA PHE A 39 10.31 1.31 -51.46
C PHE A 39 9.84 2.62 -50.80
N LYS A 40 9.57 2.61 -49.48
CA LYS A 40 9.09 3.78 -48.73
C LYS A 40 10.08 4.95 -48.78
N GLU A 41 11.37 4.66 -48.67
CA GLU A 41 12.44 5.67 -48.66
C GLU A 41 12.72 6.27 -50.05
N LYS A 42 12.86 5.42 -51.08
CA LYS A 42 13.50 5.81 -52.34
C LYS A 42 12.54 5.94 -53.52
N CYS A 43 11.39 5.27 -53.51
CA CYS A 43 10.54 5.22 -54.69
C CYS A 43 9.72 6.52 -54.89
N SER A 44 9.55 6.97 -56.13
CA SER A 44 8.69 8.13 -56.44
C SER A 44 7.19 7.76 -56.47
N PHE A 45 6.86 6.47 -56.59
CA PHE A 45 5.48 5.99 -56.72
C PHE A 45 4.77 5.71 -55.38
N CYS A 46 5.34 6.13 -54.24
CA CYS A 46 4.79 5.83 -52.91
C CYS A 46 3.34 6.30 -52.74
N VAL A 47 3.00 7.52 -53.16
CA VAL A 47 1.63 8.04 -53.04
C VAL A 47 0.62 7.28 -53.91
N PRO A 48 0.82 7.12 -55.24
CA PRO A 48 -0.14 6.38 -56.06
C PRO A 48 -0.25 4.89 -55.67
N CYS A 49 0.87 4.21 -55.34
CA CYS A 49 0.80 2.83 -54.84
C CYS A 49 0.09 2.76 -53.48
N GLY A 50 0.39 3.66 -52.55
CA GLY A 50 -0.27 3.69 -51.24
C GLY A 50 -1.78 3.85 -51.34
N LEU A 51 -2.26 4.73 -52.23
CA LEU A 51 -3.69 4.92 -52.48
C LEU A 51 -4.34 3.69 -53.14
N GLN A 52 -3.68 3.05 -54.09
CA GLN A 52 -4.21 1.85 -54.76
C GLN A 52 -4.27 0.65 -53.81
N LEU A 53 -3.26 0.48 -52.94
CA LEU A 53 -3.23 -0.58 -51.94
C LEU A 53 -4.24 -0.33 -50.81
N ALA A 54 -4.58 0.93 -50.50
CA ALA A 54 -5.56 1.30 -49.49
C ALA A 54 -7.03 1.08 -49.90
N ASP A 55 -7.28 0.72 -51.16
CA ASP A 55 -8.63 0.50 -51.69
C ASP A 55 -9.37 -0.64 -50.97
N LYS A 56 -10.69 -0.52 -50.84
CA LYS A 56 -11.53 -1.50 -50.13
C LYS A 56 -11.48 -2.90 -50.75
N THR A 57 -11.23 -3.01 -52.05
CA THR A 57 -11.13 -4.32 -52.71
C THR A 57 -9.94 -5.17 -52.23
N GLN A 58 -8.96 -4.55 -51.57
CA GLN A 58 -7.80 -5.23 -51.02
C GLN A 58 -8.06 -5.81 -49.62
N THR A 59 -7.23 -6.78 -49.20
CA THR A 59 -7.30 -7.32 -47.84
C THR A 59 -6.92 -6.26 -46.80
N ALA A 60 -7.43 -6.37 -45.58
CA ALA A 60 -7.13 -5.40 -44.51
C ALA A 60 -5.61 -5.25 -44.26
N VAL A 61 -4.84 -6.33 -44.34
CA VAL A 61 -3.37 -6.30 -44.19
C VAL A 61 -2.72 -5.43 -45.27
N VAL A 62 -3.12 -5.60 -46.54
CA VAL A 62 -2.61 -4.81 -47.67
C VAL A 62 -3.06 -3.36 -47.56
N ARG A 63 -4.33 -3.13 -47.20
CA ARG A 63 -4.89 -1.78 -46.97
C ARG A 63 -4.12 -1.03 -45.90
N HIS A 64 -3.87 -1.67 -44.77
CA HIS A 64 -3.08 -1.11 -43.67
C HIS A 64 -1.67 -0.72 -44.13
N PHE A 65 -1.00 -1.58 -44.90
CA PHE A 65 0.32 -1.26 -45.44
C PHE A 65 0.29 -0.09 -46.44
N GLY A 66 -0.72 -0.04 -47.32
CA GLY A 66 -0.95 1.08 -48.23
C GLY A 66 -1.09 2.41 -47.49
N LEU A 67 -1.91 2.44 -46.45
CA LEU A 67 -2.09 3.60 -45.59
C LEU A 67 -0.80 3.95 -44.81
N GLN A 68 -0.04 2.95 -44.34
CA GLN A 68 1.24 3.15 -43.68
C GLN A 68 2.29 3.80 -44.61
N ILE A 69 2.28 3.47 -45.91
CA ILE A 69 3.12 4.16 -46.90
C ILE A 69 2.75 5.64 -46.98
N LEU A 70 1.45 5.97 -47.05
CA LEU A 70 1.00 7.36 -47.11
C LEU A 70 1.40 8.15 -45.87
N GLU A 71 1.25 7.55 -44.69
CA GLU A 71 1.70 8.14 -43.44
C GLU A 71 3.22 8.38 -43.42
N HIS A 72 4.02 7.42 -43.91
CA HIS A 72 5.47 7.56 -44.01
C HIS A 72 5.85 8.76 -44.91
N VAL A 73 5.18 8.92 -46.05
CA VAL A 73 5.37 10.07 -46.93
C VAL A 73 5.09 11.38 -46.20
N ILE A 74 3.99 11.46 -45.45
CA ILE A 74 3.62 12.67 -44.68
C ILE A 74 4.59 12.93 -43.52
N LYS A 75 5.14 11.88 -42.91
CA LYS A 75 6.08 12.02 -41.80
C LYS A 75 7.44 12.52 -42.24
N PHE A 76 8.00 11.95 -43.30
CA PHE A 76 9.42 12.11 -43.62
C PHE A 76 9.68 12.88 -44.93
N ARG A 77 8.77 12.80 -45.90
CA ARG A 77 8.97 13.38 -47.24
C ARG A 77 8.17 14.66 -47.48
N TRP A 78 7.21 14.97 -46.61
CA TRP A 78 6.30 16.11 -46.74
C TRP A 78 6.98 17.46 -47.01
N ASN A 79 8.06 17.77 -46.28
CA ASN A 79 8.73 19.06 -46.42
C ASN A 79 9.31 19.28 -47.83
N ASN A 80 9.69 18.20 -48.51
CA ASN A 80 10.28 18.23 -49.85
C ASN A 80 9.24 18.09 -50.98
N MET A 81 7.96 17.87 -50.64
CA MET A 81 6.90 17.72 -51.65
C MET A 81 6.45 19.08 -52.22
N PRO A 82 6.21 19.17 -53.54
CA PRO A 82 5.57 20.33 -54.17
C PRO A 82 4.18 20.61 -53.57
N GLN A 83 3.79 21.89 -53.53
CA GLN A 83 2.50 22.29 -52.93
C GLN A 83 1.30 21.63 -53.62
N GLN A 84 1.36 21.43 -54.95
CA GLN A 84 0.29 20.76 -55.70
C GLN A 84 0.12 19.29 -55.26
N GLU A 85 1.21 18.58 -55.01
CA GLU A 85 1.17 17.17 -54.54
C GLU A 85 0.64 17.08 -53.11
N LYS A 86 0.99 18.04 -52.23
CA LYS A 86 0.44 18.12 -50.87
C LYS A 86 -1.08 18.27 -50.89
N VAL A 87 -1.59 19.20 -51.70
CA VAL A 87 -3.04 19.43 -51.85
C VAL A 87 -3.72 18.19 -52.44
N GLN A 88 -3.12 17.55 -53.43
CA GLN A 88 -3.65 16.29 -53.99
C GLN A 88 -3.71 15.18 -52.95
N LEU A 89 -2.63 14.93 -52.20
CA LEU A 89 -2.58 13.91 -51.16
C LEU A 89 -3.59 14.19 -50.05
N LYS A 90 -3.72 15.46 -49.63
CA LYS A 90 -4.76 15.89 -48.68
C LYS A 90 -6.16 15.58 -49.22
N ASN A 91 -6.48 15.96 -50.45
CA ASN A 91 -7.78 15.68 -51.06
C ASN A 91 -8.07 14.18 -51.17
N CYS A 92 -7.07 13.38 -51.54
CA CYS A 92 -7.19 11.92 -51.59
C CYS A 92 -7.45 11.32 -50.20
N ALA A 93 -6.72 11.77 -49.17
CA ALA A 93 -6.92 11.31 -47.80
C ALA A 93 -8.30 11.71 -47.26
N MET A 94 -8.79 12.91 -47.57
CA MET A 94 -10.17 13.31 -47.25
C MET A 94 -11.21 12.47 -48.01
N GLY A 95 -10.93 12.08 -49.27
CA GLY A 95 -11.75 11.14 -50.03
C GLY A 95 -11.77 9.72 -49.41
N LEU A 96 -10.64 9.29 -48.85
CA LEU A 96 -10.56 8.03 -48.10
C LEU A 96 -11.39 8.08 -46.81
N LEU A 97 -11.40 9.22 -46.10
CA LEU A 97 -12.30 9.42 -44.96
C LEU A 97 -13.77 9.38 -45.36
N SER A 98 -14.16 10.07 -46.44
CA SER A 98 -15.57 10.18 -46.81
C SER A 98 -16.14 8.87 -47.34
N THR A 99 -15.40 8.17 -48.20
CA THR A 99 -15.93 7.02 -48.94
C THR A 99 -14.98 5.82 -49.01
N GLY A 100 -13.78 5.90 -48.45
CA GLY A 100 -12.73 4.87 -48.54
C GLY A 100 -12.82 3.76 -47.48
N THR A 101 -13.71 3.88 -46.50
CA THR A 101 -13.89 2.86 -45.45
C THR A 101 -15.19 2.07 -45.61
N TYR A 102 -15.23 0.89 -45.02
CA TYR A 102 -16.43 0.08 -44.82
C TYR A 102 -17.36 0.72 -43.76
N PRO A 103 -18.62 0.26 -43.67
CA PRO A 103 -19.52 0.67 -42.60
C PRO A 103 -18.91 0.46 -41.21
N ILE A 104 -19.37 1.26 -40.24
CA ILE A 104 -18.76 1.37 -38.90
C ILE A 104 -18.60 0.01 -38.19
N LEU A 105 -19.53 -0.92 -38.38
CA LEU A 105 -19.52 -2.25 -37.74
C LEU A 105 -18.65 -3.28 -38.47
N GLU A 106 -18.33 -3.06 -39.74
CA GLU A 106 -17.56 -3.98 -40.58
C GLU A 106 -16.09 -3.57 -40.70
N GLU A 107 -15.79 -2.27 -40.62
CA GLU A 107 -14.43 -1.79 -40.77
C GLU A 107 -13.55 -2.12 -39.56
N GLU A 108 -12.36 -2.63 -39.86
CA GLU A 108 -11.35 -3.04 -38.89
C GLU A 108 -10.80 -1.84 -38.09
N SER A 109 -10.61 -2.01 -36.79
CA SER A 109 -10.13 -0.93 -35.90
C SER A 109 -8.75 -0.40 -36.29
N HIS A 110 -7.84 -1.28 -36.71
CA HIS A 110 -6.48 -0.90 -37.11
C HIS A 110 -6.44 -0.10 -38.42
N ILE A 111 -7.44 -0.26 -39.30
CA ILE A 111 -7.57 0.58 -40.51
C ILE A 111 -8.00 1.99 -40.13
N LYS A 112 -8.98 2.11 -39.22
CA LYS A 112 -9.43 3.39 -38.67
C LYS A 112 -8.29 4.11 -37.96
N ASP A 113 -7.47 3.40 -37.18
CA ASP A 113 -6.29 3.94 -36.50
C ASP A 113 -5.30 4.56 -37.51
N VAL A 114 -4.83 3.80 -38.50
CA VAL A 114 -3.85 4.33 -39.47
C VAL A 114 -4.44 5.47 -40.29
N LEU A 115 -5.70 5.39 -40.70
CA LEU A 115 -6.34 6.50 -41.42
C LEU A 115 -6.41 7.75 -40.55
N SER A 116 -6.75 7.63 -39.26
CA SER A 116 -6.74 8.75 -38.32
C SER A 116 -5.32 9.32 -38.14
N ARG A 117 -4.28 8.47 -38.08
CA ARG A 117 -2.87 8.89 -38.01
C ARG A 117 -2.47 9.72 -39.22
N ILE A 118 -2.81 9.29 -40.43
CA ILE A 118 -2.53 10.05 -41.66
C ILE A 118 -3.04 11.49 -41.54
N ILE A 119 -4.29 11.64 -41.10
CA ILE A 119 -4.95 12.94 -40.98
C ILE A 119 -4.32 13.77 -39.88
N VAL A 120 -4.10 13.20 -38.69
CA VAL A 120 -3.43 13.90 -37.58
C VAL A 120 -2.01 14.30 -37.96
N GLU A 121 -1.26 13.46 -38.67
CA GLU A 121 0.06 13.84 -39.17
C GLU A 121 -0.03 15.05 -40.09
N MET A 122 -0.99 15.12 -41.03
CA MET A 122 -1.19 16.32 -41.87
C MET A 122 -1.60 17.55 -41.06
N ILE A 123 -2.52 17.41 -40.09
CA ILE A 123 -2.90 18.48 -39.17
C ILE A 123 -1.66 19.05 -38.48
N LYS A 124 -0.79 18.19 -37.94
CA LYS A 124 0.45 18.60 -37.27
C LYS A 124 1.38 19.42 -38.17
N ARG A 125 1.37 19.21 -39.50
CA ARG A 125 2.23 19.96 -40.46
C ARG A 125 1.58 21.25 -40.95
N GLU A 126 0.27 21.27 -41.14
CA GLU A 126 -0.41 22.36 -41.85
C GLU A 126 -1.31 23.23 -40.97
N TRP A 127 -2.00 22.65 -39.98
CA TRP A 127 -2.89 23.37 -39.07
C TRP A 127 -2.11 24.09 -37.95
N PRO A 128 -2.32 25.40 -37.70
CA PRO A 128 -3.49 26.17 -38.12
C PRO A 128 -3.38 26.97 -39.43
N GLN A 129 -2.19 27.45 -39.82
CA GLN A 129 -2.07 28.51 -40.83
C GLN A 129 -2.39 28.06 -42.25
N HIS A 130 -2.04 26.83 -42.63
CA HIS A 130 -2.21 26.32 -44.00
C HIS A 130 -3.48 25.48 -44.17
N TRP A 131 -4.24 25.27 -43.09
CA TRP A 131 -5.51 24.55 -43.12
C TRP A 131 -6.56 25.21 -42.20
N PRO A 132 -6.95 26.48 -42.43
CA PRO A 132 -7.81 27.23 -41.52
C PRO A 132 -9.20 26.61 -41.34
N ASP A 133 -9.77 25.98 -42.38
CA ASP A 133 -11.09 25.36 -42.34
C ASP A 133 -11.08 23.89 -41.85
N MET A 134 -9.97 23.41 -41.27
CA MET A 134 -9.83 22.02 -40.81
C MET A 134 -10.98 21.55 -39.90
N LEU A 135 -11.35 22.34 -38.90
CA LEU A 135 -12.44 21.98 -37.97
C LEU A 135 -13.80 21.91 -38.69
N LYS A 136 -14.07 22.82 -39.63
CA LYS A 136 -15.31 22.82 -40.42
C LYS A 136 -15.38 21.63 -41.37
N GLU A 137 -14.25 21.24 -41.97
CA GLU A 137 -14.16 20.04 -42.81
C GLU A 137 -14.41 18.77 -41.99
N MET A 138 -13.87 18.67 -40.77
CA MET A 138 -14.15 17.56 -39.85
C MET A 138 -15.62 17.52 -39.44
N GLU A 139 -16.22 18.67 -39.13
CA GLU A 139 -17.65 18.77 -38.81
C GLU A 139 -18.54 18.33 -39.98
N ALA A 140 -18.23 18.78 -41.20
CA ALA A 140 -18.98 18.39 -42.40
C ALA A 140 -18.92 16.87 -42.66
N LEU A 141 -17.78 16.21 -42.36
CA LEU A 141 -17.65 14.76 -42.48
C LEU A 141 -18.61 13.98 -41.57
N THR A 142 -18.95 14.50 -40.39
CA THR A 142 -19.88 13.82 -39.47
C THR A 142 -21.30 13.71 -40.03
N SER A 143 -21.67 14.63 -40.93
CA SER A 143 -22.98 14.59 -41.60
C SER A 143 -23.07 13.52 -42.69
N VAL A 144 -21.97 12.84 -43.03
CA VAL A 144 -21.95 11.78 -44.06
C VAL A 144 -22.48 10.45 -43.50
N GLY A 145 -22.15 10.12 -42.25
CA GLY A 145 -22.54 8.85 -41.64
C GLY A 145 -21.82 8.54 -40.32
N GLU A 146 -22.20 7.43 -39.68
CA GLU A 146 -21.68 7.02 -38.37
C GLU A 146 -20.21 6.64 -38.44
N ALA A 147 -19.76 6.00 -39.53
CA ALA A 147 -18.37 5.62 -39.72
C ALA A 147 -17.44 6.84 -39.79
N GLN A 148 -17.86 7.87 -40.53
CA GLN A 148 -17.13 9.12 -40.65
C GLN A 148 -17.09 9.87 -39.33
N THR A 149 -18.20 9.87 -38.59
CA THR A 149 -18.26 10.48 -37.26
C THR A 149 -17.30 9.79 -36.28
N GLU A 150 -17.25 8.45 -36.26
CA GLU A 150 -16.27 7.70 -35.45
C GLU A 150 -14.83 8.06 -35.84
N LEU A 151 -14.51 8.13 -37.13
CA LEU A 151 -13.18 8.52 -37.61
C LEU A 151 -12.79 9.94 -37.17
N VAL A 152 -13.71 10.90 -37.23
CA VAL A 152 -13.48 12.27 -36.75
C VAL A 152 -13.17 12.28 -35.25
N MET A 153 -13.90 11.50 -34.44
CA MET A 153 -13.63 11.35 -33.02
C MET A 153 -12.21 10.81 -32.77
N LEU A 154 -11.81 9.74 -33.48
CA LEU A 154 -10.46 9.17 -33.39
C LEU A 154 -9.37 10.19 -33.78
N ILE A 155 -9.60 11.00 -34.81
CA ILE A 155 -8.68 12.07 -35.24
C ILE A 155 -8.53 13.12 -34.14
N LEU A 156 -9.64 13.60 -33.59
CA LEU A 156 -9.63 14.65 -32.55
C LEU A 156 -8.97 14.15 -31.26
N LEU A 157 -9.27 12.93 -30.84
CA LEU A 157 -8.65 12.29 -29.68
C LEU A 157 -7.14 12.18 -29.88
N ARG A 158 -6.71 11.57 -31.00
CA ARG A 158 -5.30 11.36 -31.29
C ARG A 158 -4.52 12.67 -31.43
N LEU A 159 -5.15 13.71 -31.99
CA LEU A 159 -4.57 15.05 -32.03
C LEU A 159 -4.30 15.61 -30.64
N ALA A 160 -5.26 15.50 -29.72
CA ALA A 160 -5.08 15.95 -28.34
C ALA A 160 -3.96 15.16 -27.64
N GLU A 161 -3.94 13.84 -27.79
CA GLU A 161 -2.90 12.97 -27.23
C GLU A 161 -1.49 13.35 -27.73
N ASP A 162 -1.32 13.50 -29.04
CA ASP A 162 -0.01 13.80 -29.65
C ASP A 162 0.52 15.19 -29.24
N VAL A 163 -0.38 16.18 -29.09
CA VAL A 163 -0.02 17.56 -28.79
C VAL A 163 0.17 17.80 -27.30
N ILE A 164 -0.72 17.26 -26.46
CA ILE A 164 -0.78 17.56 -25.02
C ILE A 164 -0.01 16.52 -24.20
N THR A 165 -0.34 15.24 -24.41
CA THR A 165 0.14 14.11 -23.60
C THR A 165 1.54 13.66 -24.04
N PHE A 166 1.66 13.18 -25.28
CA PHE A 166 2.91 12.59 -25.81
C PHE A 166 3.91 13.63 -26.30
N ARG A 167 3.44 14.83 -26.67
CA ARG A 167 4.27 15.97 -27.12
C ARG A 167 5.21 15.58 -28.26
N THR A 168 4.70 14.88 -29.27
CA THR A 168 5.48 14.33 -30.40
C THR A 168 5.94 15.38 -31.41
N LEU A 169 5.58 16.65 -31.21
CA LEU A 169 5.92 17.77 -32.09
C LEU A 169 7.07 18.64 -31.57
N PRO A 170 7.79 19.35 -32.47
CA PRO A 170 8.68 20.44 -32.10
C PRO A 170 7.98 21.50 -31.25
N THR A 171 8.69 22.09 -30.28
CA THR A 171 8.09 22.94 -29.23
C THR A 171 7.29 24.13 -29.78
N GLN A 172 7.80 24.80 -30.81
CA GLN A 172 7.11 25.94 -31.42
C GLN A 172 5.82 25.50 -32.11
N ARG A 173 5.88 24.48 -32.96
CA ARG A 173 4.70 23.96 -33.66
C ARG A 173 3.63 23.46 -32.70
N ARG A 174 4.05 22.78 -31.63
CA ARG A 174 3.15 22.32 -30.56
C ARG A 174 2.42 23.50 -29.89
N ARG A 175 3.13 24.59 -29.59
CA ARG A 175 2.54 25.79 -28.97
C ARG A 175 1.49 26.42 -29.89
N ASP A 176 1.78 26.53 -31.18
CA ASP A 176 0.83 27.10 -32.16
C ASP A 176 -0.48 26.30 -32.20
N ILE A 177 -0.35 24.96 -32.27
CA ILE A 177 -1.50 24.05 -32.29
C ILE A 177 -2.26 24.10 -30.96
N GLN A 178 -1.56 24.04 -29.82
CA GLN A 178 -2.18 24.11 -28.49
C GLN A 178 -2.91 25.44 -28.27
N GLN A 179 -2.33 26.56 -28.70
CA GLN A 179 -2.95 27.87 -28.63
C GLN A 179 -4.22 27.92 -29.49
N THR A 180 -4.18 27.37 -30.70
CA THR A 180 -5.34 27.31 -31.59
C THR A 180 -6.44 26.40 -31.03
N LEU A 181 -6.09 25.24 -30.47
CA LEU A 181 -7.03 24.38 -29.75
C LEU A 181 -7.70 25.16 -28.62
N THR A 182 -6.92 25.85 -27.79
CA THR A 182 -7.44 26.64 -26.66
C THR A 182 -8.39 27.74 -27.14
N GLN A 183 -8.06 28.43 -28.23
CA GLN A 183 -8.89 29.47 -28.82
C GLN A 183 -10.22 28.95 -29.37
N ASN A 184 -10.24 27.75 -29.94
CA ASN A 184 -11.45 27.14 -30.51
C ASN A 184 -12.13 26.16 -29.54
N MET A 185 -11.70 26.12 -28.27
CA MET A 185 -12.10 25.03 -27.36
C MET A 185 -13.60 25.02 -27.08
N GLU A 186 -14.22 26.19 -26.92
CA GLU A 186 -15.67 26.31 -26.71
C GLU A 186 -16.46 25.68 -27.88
N SER A 187 -16.03 25.96 -29.11
CA SER A 187 -16.63 25.39 -30.33
C SER A 187 -16.38 23.89 -30.43
N ILE A 188 -15.16 23.42 -30.16
CA ILE A 188 -14.81 21.99 -30.21
C ILE A 188 -15.63 21.23 -29.16
N PHE A 189 -15.71 21.75 -27.95
CA PHE A 189 -16.41 21.10 -26.85
C PHE A 189 -17.92 21.05 -27.07
N SER A 190 -18.51 22.15 -27.57
CA SER A 190 -19.91 22.21 -27.96
C SER A 190 -20.23 21.21 -29.09
N PHE A 191 -19.33 21.09 -30.07
CA PHE A 191 -19.44 20.10 -31.14
C PHE A 191 -19.42 18.66 -30.60
N LEU A 192 -18.46 18.32 -29.75
CA LEU A 192 -18.38 16.97 -29.14
C LEU A 192 -19.65 16.65 -28.34
N LEU A 193 -20.16 17.62 -27.58
CA LEU A 193 -21.38 17.46 -26.80
C LEU A 193 -22.61 17.26 -27.69
N ALA A 194 -22.72 18.01 -28.79
CA ALA A 194 -23.82 17.89 -29.74
C ALA A 194 -23.82 16.52 -30.46
N ILE A 195 -22.65 16.04 -30.88
CA ILE A 195 -22.50 14.70 -31.47
C ILE A 195 -22.90 13.62 -30.47
N LEU A 196 -22.42 13.71 -29.22
CA LEU A 196 -22.75 12.74 -28.19
C LEU A 196 -24.27 12.70 -27.94
N GLN A 197 -24.91 13.86 -27.77
CA GLN A 197 -26.37 13.94 -27.59
C GLN A 197 -27.12 13.32 -28.77
N LEU A 198 -26.78 13.70 -30.00
CA LEU A 198 -27.44 13.22 -31.22
C LEU A 198 -27.40 11.68 -31.32
N HIS A 199 -26.22 11.09 -31.18
CA HIS A 199 -26.07 9.64 -31.34
C HIS A 199 -26.63 8.85 -30.16
N VAL A 200 -26.61 9.40 -28.94
CA VAL A 200 -27.27 8.78 -27.77
C VAL A 200 -28.78 8.77 -27.94
N ASP A 201 -29.38 9.85 -28.44
CA ASP A 201 -30.82 9.95 -28.65
C ASP A 201 -31.30 8.98 -29.74
N GLU A 202 -30.61 8.93 -30.88
CA GLU A 202 -30.93 7.96 -31.94
C GLU A 202 -30.67 6.52 -31.47
N TYR A 203 -29.61 6.25 -30.70
CA TYR A 203 -29.40 4.94 -30.08
C TYR A 203 -30.59 4.53 -29.20
N ARG A 204 -31.01 5.39 -28.26
CA ARG A 204 -32.12 5.11 -27.33
C ARG A 204 -33.44 4.87 -28.05
N LYS A 205 -33.70 5.61 -29.12
CA LYS A 205 -34.88 5.47 -29.98
C LYS A 205 -34.85 4.14 -30.75
N LEU A 206 -33.77 3.85 -31.46
CA LEU A 206 -33.62 2.66 -32.30
C LEU A 206 -33.55 1.36 -31.47
N LYS A 207 -32.95 1.41 -30.28
CA LYS A 207 -32.87 0.29 -29.32
C LYS A 207 -34.25 -0.28 -28.95
N ARG A 208 -35.31 0.55 -29.01
CA ARG A 208 -36.69 0.15 -28.69
C ARG A 208 -37.43 -0.46 -29.88
N ILE A 209 -36.88 -0.39 -31.09
CA ILE A 209 -37.52 -0.84 -32.33
C ILE A 209 -36.94 -2.22 -32.73
N PRO A 210 -37.76 -3.30 -32.71
CA PRO A 210 -37.32 -4.62 -33.15
C PRO A 210 -36.83 -4.61 -34.60
N GLY A 211 -35.68 -5.25 -34.86
CA GLY A 211 -35.09 -5.35 -36.20
C GLY A 211 -34.12 -4.22 -36.59
N GLN A 212 -33.96 -3.17 -35.76
CA GLN A 212 -33.00 -2.07 -35.99
C GLN A 212 -31.75 -2.14 -35.09
N GLU A 213 -31.43 -3.32 -34.55
CA GLU A 213 -30.35 -3.52 -33.59
C GLU A 213 -28.97 -3.14 -34.14
N LEU A 214 -28.70 -3.41 -35.43
CA LEU A 214 -27.44 -3.06 -36.07
C LEU A 214 -27.25 -1.54 -36.15
N GLN A 215 -28.30 -0.80 -36.50
CA GLN A 215 -28.23 0.65 -36.57
C GLN A 215 -28.11 1.26 -35.16
N ALA A 216 -28.82 0.72 -34.16
CA ALA A 216 -28.61 1.09 -32.77
C ALA A 216 -27.15 0.88 -32.34
N LYS A 217 -26.53 -0.27 -32.65
CA LYS A 217 -25.12 -0.55 -32.36
C LYS A 217 -24.17 0.44 -33.06
N ALA A 218 -24.46 0.84 -34.29
CA ALA A 218 -23.69 1.87 -35.00
C ALA A 218 -23.67 3.20 -34.24
N HIS A 219 -24.85 3.72 -33.85
CA HIS A 219 -24.95 4.94 -33.04
C HIS A 219 -24.28 4.79 -31.67
N CYS A 220 -24.44 3.63 -31.02
CA CYS A 220 -23.78 3.34 -29.75
C CYS A 220 -22.25 3.42 -29.85
N ARG A 221 -21.67 2.86 -30.91
CA ARG A 221 -20.23 2.90 -31.16
C ARG A 221 -19.70 4.32 -31.38
N VAL A 222 -20.47 5.18 -32.04
CA VAL A 222 -20.15 6.61 -32.12
C VAL A 222 -20.21 7.27 -30.74
N GLY A 223 -21.21 6.93 -29.92
CA GLY A 223 -21.30 7.40 -28.53
C GLY A 223 -20.06 7.05 -27.71
N VAL A 224 -19.60 5.79 -27.77
CA VAL A 224 -18.35 5.32 -27.14
C VAL A 224 -17.14 6.12 -27.62
N ALA A 225 -16.96 6.25 -28.94
CA ALA A 225 -15.85 7.01 -29.52
C ALA A 225 -15.86 8.49 -29.09
N THR A 226 -17.05 9.08 -28.99
CA THR A 226 -17.23 10.47 -28.56
C THR A 226 -16.92 10.64 -27.08
N LEU A 227 -17.35 9.72 -26.21
CA LEU A 227 -17.00 9.72 -24.78
C LEU A 227 -15.50 9.55 -24.57
N ASN A 228 -14.85 8.61 -25.29
CA ASN A 228 -13.39 8.45 -25.22
C ASN A 228 -12.65 9.70 -25.70
N THR A 229 -13.18 10.38 -26.73
CA THR A 229 -12.63 11.66 -27.18
C THR A 229 -12.80 12.73 -26.12
N LEU A 230 -14.00 12.87 -25.53
CA LEU A 230 -14.24 13.79 -24.43
C LEU A 230 -13.30 13.54 -23.24
N ALA A 231 -13.09 12.28 -22.85
CA ALA A 231 -12.13 11.92 -21.79
C ALA A 231 -10.73 12.47 -22.07
N GLY A 232 -10.25 12.38 -23.32
CA GLY A 232 -8.97 12.94 -23.76
C GLY A 232 -8.89 14.47 -23.77
N TYR A 233 -10.01 15.18 -23.73
CA TYR A 233 -10.06 16.65 -23.65
C TYR A 233 -10.31 17.16 -22.22
N ILE A 234 -11.25 16.55 -21.49
CA ILE A 234 -11.66 16.95 -20.13
C ILE A 234 -10.44 17.07 -19.19
N ASP A 235 -9.44 16.20 -19.35
CA ASP A 235 -8.27 16.15 -18.48
C ASP A 235 -7.44 17.45 -18.47
N TRP A 236 -7.44 18.25 -19.53
CA TRP A 236 -6.55 19.41 -19.64
C TRP A 236 -7.22 20.72 -20.02
N VAL A 237 -8.48 20.69 -20.51
CA VAL A 237 -9.24 21.91 -20.81
C VAL A 237 -9.51 22.75 -19.55
N ALA A 238 -9.78 24.03 -19.75
CA ALA A 238 -10.23 24.92 -18.68
C ALA A 238 -11.55 24.42 -18.08
N LEU A 239 -11.69 24.48 -16.74
CA LEU A 239 -12.90 24.01 -16.06
C LEU A 239 -14.16 24.74 -16.54
N ALA A 240 -14.04 26.01 -16.96
CA ALA A 240 -15.13 26.77 -17.54
C ALA A 240 -15.82 26.08 -18.73
N ASN A 241 -15.09 25.28 -19.52
CA ASN A 241 -15.68 24.53 -20.63
C ASN A 241 -16.48 23.30 -20.15
N ILE A 242 -16.06 22.70 -19.03
CA ILE A 242 -16.73 21.55 -18.39
C ILE A 242 -18.02 22.02 -17.71
N THR A 243 -17.96 23.21 -17.08
CA THR A 243 -19.07 23.80 -16.32
C THR A 243 -19.97 24.72 -17.16
N ASN A 244 -19.71 24.82 -18.47
CA ASN A 244 -20.50 25.63 -19.39
C ASN A 244 -21.96 25.13 -19.47
N ASP A 245 -22.87 26.01 -19.90
CA ASP A 245 -24.31 25.73 -20.02
C ASP A 245 -24.90 25.05 -18.77
N ASN A 246 -24.62 25.59 -17.58
CA ASN A 246 -25.04 25.03 -16.29
C ASN A 246 -24.58 23.57 -16.08
N CYS A 247 -23.35 23.24 -16.46
CA CYS A 247 -22.77 21.90 -16.32
C CYS A 247 -23.52 20.80 -17.08
N ARG A 248 -24.12 21.12 -18.24
CA ARG A 248 -24.86 20.18 -19.10
C ARG A 248 -24.09 18.89 -19.40
N LEU A 249 -22.76 18.98 -19.57
CA LEU A 249 -21.92 17.79 -19.74
C LEU A 249 -22.09 16.81 -18.58
N LEU A 250 -21.98 17.30 -17.34
CA LEU A 250 -22.05 16.47 -16.14
C LEU A 250 -23.42 15.80 -16.01
N GLU A 251 -24.50 16.55 -16.27
CA GLU A 251 -25.87 16.01 -16.29
C GLU A 251 -26.02 14.89 -17.32
N MET A 252 -25.52 15.11 -18.55
CA MET A 252 -25.59 14.11 -19.61
C MET A 252 -24.77 12.86 -19.27
N LEU A 253 -23.58 13.02 -18.68
CA LEU A 253 -22.78 11.89 -18.22
C LEU A 253 -23.48 11.11 -17.09
N CYS A 254 -24.14 11.79 -16.14
CA CYS A 254 -24.96 11.13 -15.12
C CYS A 254 -26.11 10.34 -15.73
N LEU A 255 -26.82 10.89 -16.72
CA LEU A 255 -27.88 10.19 -17.45
C LEU A 255 -27.37 8.93 -18.16
N LEU A 256 -26.13 8.94 -18.64
CA LEU A 256 -25.50 7.81 -19.33
C LEU A 256 -25.06 6.69 -18.38
N LEU A 257 -24.96 6.94 -17.06
CA LEU A 257 -24.71 5.89 -16.07
C LEU A 257 -25.80 4.81 -16.04
N SER A 258 -27.01 5.10 -16.53
CA SER A 258 -28.10 4.13 -16.66
C SER A 258 -28.08 3.34 -17.97
N GLU A 259 -27.22 3.69 -18.92
CA GLU A 259 -27.11 2.98 -20.21
C GLU A 259 -25.93 2.00 -20.19
N THR A 260 -26.23 0.71 -20.13
CA THR A 260 -25.24 -0.36 -19.88
C THR A 260 -24.05 -0.36 -20.84
N GLU A 261 -24.26 0.01 -22.11
CA GLU A 261 -23.24 0.04 -23.16
C GLU A 261 -22.36 1.32 -23.15
N LEU A 262 -22.73 2.34 -22.38
CA LEU A 262 -22.05 3.65 -22.34
C LEU A 262 -21.64 4.08 -20.92
N GLN A 263 -22.12 3.37 -19.90
CA GLN A 263 -21.94 3.74 -18.49
C GLN A 263 -20.47 3.78 -18.06
N LEU A 264 -19.61 2.92 -18.63
CA LEU A 264 -18.21 2.85 -18.24
C LEU A 264 -17.48 4.12 -18.69
N GLU A 265 -17.56 4.45 -19.97
CA GLU A 265 -16.93 5.60 -20.58
C GLU A 265 -17.49 6.91 -20.02
N ALA A 266 -18.80 6.94 -19.70
CA ALA A 266 -19.41 8.06 -19.01
C ALA A 266 -18.86 8.23 -17.57
N ALA A 267 -18.69 7.14 -16.82
CA ALA A 267 -18.08 7.17 -15.51
C ALA A 267 -16.59 7.56 -15.57
N GLU A 268 -15.86 7.18 -16.62
CA GLU A 268 -14.49 7.64 -16.86
C GLU A 268 -14.43 9.16 -17.09
N CYS A 269 -15.29 9.70 -17.95
CA CYS A 269 -15.39 11.14 -18.17
C CYS A 269 -15.72 11.90 -16.88
N LEU A 270 -16.69 11.41 -16.09
CA LEU A 270 -17.02 11.99 -14.78
C LEU A 270 -15.82 11.95 -13.83
N LEU A 271 -15.14 10.81 -13.75
CA LEU A 271 -13.98 10.67 -12.86
C LEU A 271 -12.89 11.69 -13.22
N ILE A 272 -12.56 11.82 -14.51
CA ILE A 272 -11.54 12.76 -14.97
C ILE A 272 -11.98 14.19 -14.64
N ALA A 273 -13.23 14.56 -14.94
CA ALA A 273 -13.77 15.90 -14.67
C ALA A 273 -13.71 16.26 -13.18
N ILE A 274 -14.16 15.36 -12.31
CA ILE A 274 -14.23 15.60 -10.86
C ILE A 274 -12.85 15.52 -10.22
N SER A 275 -11.91 14.77 -10.81
CA SER A 275 -10.53 14.68 -10.31
C SER A 275 -9.66 15.89 -10.68
N ARG A 276 -10.19 16.84 -11.49
CA ARG A 276 -9.47 18.06 -11.86
C ARG A 276 -9.10 18.87 -10.61
N LYS A 277 -7.82 19.22 -10.55
CA LYS A 277 -7.27 20.16 -9.58
C LYS A 277 -7.25 21.56 -10.19
N GLY A 278 -7.33 22.58 -9.36
CA GLY A 278 -7.41 23.97 -9.80
C GLY A 278 -7.85 24.89 -8.68
N LYS A 279 -8.18 26.13 -9.04
CA LYS A 279 -8.77 27.10 -8.11
C LYS A 279 -10.08 26.57 -7.56
N LEU A 280 -10.36 26.85 -6.29
CA LEU A 280 -11.58 26.39 -5.62
C LEU A 280 -12.83 27.02 -6.24
N GLU A 281 -12.77 28.29 -6.67
CA GLU A 281 -13.86 29.00 -7.34
C GLU A 281 -14.36 28.26 -8.59
N ASP A 282 -13.43 27.85 -9.46
CA ASP A 282 -13.75 27.13 -10.70
C ASP A 282 -14.31 25.72 -10.46
N ARG A 283 -14.07 25.16 -9.26
CA ARG A 283 -14.52 23.82 -8.85
C ARG A 283 -15.89 23.84 -8.18
N LYS A 284 -16.35 25.00 -7.70
CA LYS A 284 -17.67 25.17 -7.07
C LYS A 284 -18.82 24.58 -7.90
N PRO A 285 -18.89 24.77 -9.23
CA PRO A 285 -20.00 24.23 -10.02
C PRO A 285 -20.07 22.70 -10.04
N LEU A 286 -19.00 21.97 -9.70
CA LEU A 286 -19.02 20.51 -9.59
C LEU A 286 -19.99 20.01 -8.51
N MET A 287 -20.40 20.90 -7.58
CA MET A 287 -21.40 20.57 -6.55
C MET A 287 -22.80 20.31 -7.14
N VAL A 288 -23.05 20.66 -8.41
CA VAL A 288 -24.27 20.25 -9.15
C VAL A 288 -24.50 18.73 -9.13
N LEU A 289 -23.43 17.94 -8.96
CA LEU A 289 -23.53 16.49 -8.86
C LEU A 289 -24.24 16.01 -7.58
N PHE A 290 -24.41 16.89 -6.59
CA PHE A 290 -25.24 16.64 -5.41
C PHE A 290 -26.70 17.06 -5.61
N ASP A 291 -27.08 17.66 -6.74
CA ASP A 291 -28.48 17.96 -7.02
C ASP A 291 -29.28 16.68 -7.25
N ASP A 292 -30.61 16.75 -7.09
CA ASP A 292 -31.48 15.59 -7.05
C ASP A 292 -31.36 14.68 -8.28
N VAL A 293 -31.26 15.26 -9.47
CA VAL A 293 -31.19 14.51 -10.73
C VAL A 293 -29.89 13.73 -10.83
N ALA A 294 -28.74 14.40 -10.66
CA ALA A 294 -27.43 13.76 -10.77
C ALA A 294 -27.23 12.70 -9.68
N MET A 295 -27.56 13.03 -8.43
CA MET A 295 -27.40 12.10 -7.31
C MET A 295 -28.35 10.90 -7.43
N HIS A 296 -29.54 11.05 -8.01
CA HIS A 296 -30.44 9.92 -8.27
C HIS A 296 -29.82 8.90 -9.22
N TYR A 297 -29.22 9.34 -10.34
CA TYR A 297 -28.56 8.43 -11.29
C TYR A 297 -27.32 7.77 -10.68
N ILE A 298 -26.52 8.54 -9.94
CA ILE A 298 -25.33 8.01 -9.25
C ILE A 298 -25.74 6.96 -8.20
N LEU A 299 -26.76 7.26 -7.38
CA LEU A 299 -27.26 6.33 -6.37
C LEU A 299 -27.87 5.08 -7.03
N SER A 300 -28.69 5.22 -8.07
CA SER A 300 -29.27 4.09 -8.78
C SER A 300 -28.21 3.19 -9.41
N ALA A 301 -27.14 3.77 -9.96
CA ALA A 301 -26.01 3.02 -10.50
C ALA A 301 -25.21 2.33 -9.38
N ALA A 302 -25.03 2.98 -8.22
CA ALA A 302 -24.37 2.39 -7.06
C ALA A 302 -25.19 1.25 -6.44
N GLN A 303 -26.51 1.38 -6.34
CA GLN A 303 -27.41 0.35 -5.79
C GLN A 303 -27.54 -0.88 -6.69
N SER A 304 -27.28 -0.74 -8.00
CA SER A 304 -27.18 -1.90 -8.89
C SER A 304 -26.04 -2.85 -8.52
N ALA A 305 -25.11 -2.41 -7.67
CA ALA A 305 -24.03 -3.22 -7.10
C ALA A 305 -24.50 -4.26 -6.05
N ASP A 306 -25.70 -4.13 -5.48
CA ASP A 306 -26.23 -5.06 -4.46
C ASP A 306 -26.72 -6.42 -5.03
N GLY A 307 -26.38 -6.74 -6.28
CA GLY A 307 -26.61 -8.06 -6.89
C GLY A 307 -28.06 -8.35 -7.32
N ALA A 308 -29.02 -7.47 -7.04
CA ALA A 308 -30.42 -7.63 -7.47
C ALA A 308 -30.62 -7.45 -8.99
N ALA A 309 -29.62 -6.90 -9.70
CA ALA A 309 -29.67 -6.61 -11.13
C ALA A 309 -28.77 -7.54 -11.98
N ILE A 310 -28.60 -8.81 -11.60
CA ILE A 310 -28.11 -9.86 -12.53
C ILE A 310 -29.25 -10.21 -13.52
N CYS A 311 -29.80 -9.20 -14.16
CA CYS A 311 -30.79 -9.32 -15.22
C CYS A 311 -30.34 -8.41 -16.37
N ASN A 312 -29.77 -9.08 -17.37
CA ASN A 312 -29.68 -8.71 -18.79
C ASN A 312 -28.32 -8.21 -19.33
N LYS A 313 -27.69 -9.10 -20.11
CA LYS A 313 -26.91 -8.85 -21.35
C LYS A 313 -25.48 -8.30 -21.28
N SER A 314 -24.95 -7.82 -20.14
CA SER A 314 -23.51 -7.46 -20.02
C SER A 314 -22.68 -8.57 -19.34
N SER A 315 -21.39 -8.67 -19.69
CA SER A 315 -20.51 -9.63 -19.02
C SER A 315 -20.26 -9.19 -17.57
N PRO A 316 -20.26 -10.11 -16.57
CA PRO A 316 -20.03 -9.76 -15.16
C PRO A 316 -18.76 -8.93 -14.92
N THR A 317 -17.72 -9.19 -15.71
CA THR A 317 -16.43 -8.48 -15.73
C THR A 317 -16.57 -6.98 -16.08
N GLN A 318 -17.39 -6.64 -17.07
CA GLN A 318 -17.61 -5.24 -17.47
C GLN A 318 -18.36 -4.47 -16.39
N HIS A 319 -19.39 -5.09 -15.79
CA HIS A 319 -20.13 -4.46 -14.69
C HIS A 319 -19.24 -4.21 -13.47
N TYR A 320 -18.39 -5.18 -13.09
CA TYR A 320 -17.46 -4.97 -11.98
C TYR A 320 -16.45 -3.83 -12.27
N THR A 321 -15.94 -3.74 -13.50
CA THR A 321 -15.05 -2.64 -13.91
C THR A 321 -15.75 -1.28 -13.83
N PHE A 322 -17.01 -1.21 -14.24
CA PHE A 322 -17.85 -0.01 -14.07
C PHE A 322 -18.00 0.36 -12.59
N LEU A 323 -18.30 -0.60 -11.71
CA LEU A 323 -18.42 -0.34 -10.27
C LEU A 323 -17.12 0.19 -9.65
N LYS A 324 -15.95 -0.33 -10.06
CA LYS A 324 -14.65 0.25 -9.66
C LYS A 324 -14.55 1.72 -10.06
N ARG A 325 -14.94 2.03 -11.30
CA ARG A 325 -14.89 3.40 -11.81
C ARG A 325 -15.87 4.32 -11.09
N LEU A 326 -17.10 3.87 -10.84
CA LEU A 326 -18.12 4.64 -10.11
C LEU A 326 -17.73 4.86 -8.64
N CYS A 327 -17.11 3.89 -7.98
CA CYS A 327 -16.55 4.05 -6.63
C CYS A 327 -15.49 5.16 -6.61
N GLN A 328 -14.60 5.20 -7.62
CA GLN A 328 -13.61 6.26 -7.75
C GLN A 328 -14.27 7.63 -8.00
N VAL A 329 -15.33 7.70 -8.81
CA VAL A 329 -16.13 8.93 -9.01
C VAL A 329 -16.64 9.47 -7.67
N LEU A 330 -17.25 8.60 -6.84
CA LEU A 330 -17.74 8.99 -5.51
C LEU A 330 -16.62 9.40 -4.55
N CYS A 331 -15.45 8.76 -4.62
CA CYS A 331 -14.28 9.14 -3.82
C CYS A 331 -13.74 10.51 -4.23
N ALA A 332 -13.64 10.76 -5.53
CA ALA A 332 -13.22 12.06 -6.07
C ALA A 332 -14.23 13.15 -5.70
N LEU A 333 -15.54 12.86 -5.80
CA LEU A 333 -16.60 13.79 -5.42
C LEU A 333 -16.58 14.11 -3.92
N GLY A 334 -16.36 13.11 -3.05
CA GLY A 334 -16.18 13.33 -1.62
C GLY A 334 -14.95 14.17 -1.29
N SER A 335 -13.87 13.99 -2.05
CA SER A 335 -12.67 14.83 -1.93
C SER A 335 -12.92 16.26 -2.37
N GLN A 336 -13.71 16.48 -3.43
CA GLN A 336 -14.17 17.80 -3.85
C GLN A 336 -14.99 18.47 -2.73
N LEU A 337 -15.99 17.76 -2.20
CA LEU A 337 -16.83 18.23 -1.10
C LEU A 337 -15.99 18.67 0.11
N CYS A 338 -15.09 17.81 0.59
CA CYS A 338 -14.23 18.10 1.75
C CYS A 338 -13.24 19.25 1.51
N SER A 339 -12.95 19.62 0.26
CA SER A 339 -12.07 20.74 -0.06
C SER A 339 -12.81 22.06 -0.24
N LEU A 340 -14.12 22.02 -0.49
CA LEU A 340 -14.93 23.18 -0.80
C LEU A 340 -15.74 23.66 0.41
N VAL A 341 -16.33 22.74 1.17
CA VAL A 341 -17.09 23.08 2.39
C VAL A 341 -16.13 23.62 3.44
N GLY A 342 -16.41 24.80 3.99
CA GLY A 342 -15.54 25.46 4.97
C GLY A 342 -14.30 26.15 4.39
N SER A 343 -14.19 26.24 3.07
CA SER A 343 -13.19 27.06 2.39
C SER A 343 -13.65 28.51 2.18
N ASP A 344 -12.75 29.38 1.72
CA ASP A 344 -13.02 30.79 1.39
C ASP A 344 -14.09 30.99 0.28
N VAL A 345 -14.50 29.92 -0.42
CA VAL A 345 -15.48 29.95 -1.52
C VAL A 345 -16.92 29.75 -1.02
N GLU A 346 -17.10 29.60 0.31
CA GLU A 346 -18.39 29.53 1.02
C GLU A 346 -19.39 28.57 0.35
N VAL A 347 -18.98 27.30 0.23
CA VAL A 347 -19.87 26.22 -0.24
C VAL A 347 -20.59 25.63 0.96
N GLU A 348 -21.93 25.65 0.90
CA GLU A 348 -22.79 25.03 1.92
C GLU A 348 -22.75 23.50 1.85
N VAL A 349 -23.17 22.84 2.94
CA VAL A 349 -23.32 21.39 2.97
C VAL A 349 -24.47 21.00 2.03
N PRO A 350 -24.26 20.09 1.05
CA PRO A 350 -25.28 19.74 0.09
C PRO A 350 -26.51 19.06 0.71
N ALA A 351 -27.71 19.40 0.23
CA ALA A 351 -28.97 18.84 0.75
C ALA A 351 -29.07 17.31 0.61
N ASN A 352 -28.52 16.74 -0.47
CA ASN A 352 -28.50 15.30 -0.73
C ASN A 352 -27.24 14.59 -0.16
N LEU A 353 -26.60 15.15 0.85
CA LEU A 353 -25.48 14.49 1.54
C LEU A 353 -25.86 13.09 2.02
N SER A 354 -27.10 12.90 2.49
CA SER A 354 -27.63 11.59 2.90
C SER A 354 -27.54 10.55 1.79
N LYS A 355 -28.12 10.84 0.61
CA LYS A 355 -28.08 9.97 -0.57
C LYS A 355 -26.64 9.65 -1.00
N TYR A 356 -25.75 10.65 -1.00
CA TYR A 356 -24.33 10.44 -1.30
C TYR A 356 -23.70 9.46 -0.32
N THR A 357 -23.88 9.69 0.99
CA THR A 357 -23.28 8.82 2.02
C THR A 357 -23.87 7.42 2.02
N GLU A 358 -25.14 7.24 1.63
CA GLU A 358 -25.75 5.92 1.44
C GLU A 358 -25.17 5.18 0.22
N ALA A 359 -25.04 5.86 -0.92
CA ALA A 359 -24.35 5.31 -2.09
C ALA A 359 -22.91 4.91 -1.74
N PHE A 360 -22.22 5.75 -0.97
CA PHE A 360 -20.85 5.52 -0.56
C PHE A 360 -20.71 4.35 0.41
N LEU A 361 -21.65 4.22 1.36
CA LEU A 361 -21.71 3.09 2.28
C LEU A 361 -21.95 1.77 1.52
N ALA A 362 -22.76 1.76 0.46
CA ALA A 362 -22.99 0.56 -0.36
C ALA A 362 -21.67 -0.03 -0.91
N PHE A 363 -20.74 0.83 -1.36
CA PHE A 363 -19.40 0.41 -1.76
C PHE A 363 -18.53 -0.08 -0.58
N THR A 364 -18.72 0.48 0.61
CA THR A 364 -18.04 0.04 1.84
C THR A 364 -18.55 -1.31 2.36
N THR A 365 -19.79 -1.69 2.04
CA THR A 365 -20.39 -2.99 2.41
C THR A 365 -20.32 -4.04 1.31
N HIS A 366 -19.93 -3.66 0.09
CA HIS A 366 -19.85 -4.56 -1.06
C HIS A 366 -18.86 -5.73 -0.85
N PRO A 367 -19.08 -6.94 -1.42
CA PRO A 367 -18.17 -8.09 -1.27
C PRO A 367 -16.72 -7.86 -1.73
N SER A 368 -16.49 -7.08 -2.79
CA SER A 368 -15.14 -6.75 -3.29
C SER A 368 -14.27 -6.05 -2.25
N GLN A 369 -13.12 -6.66 -1.95
CA GLN A 369 -12.10 -6.08 -1.07
C GLN A 369 -11.48 -4.80 -1.64
N PHE A 370 -11.37 -4.69 -2.97
CA PHE A 370 -10.89 -3.48 -3.65
C PHE A 370 -11.85 -2.30 -3.48
N LEU A 371 -13.16 -2.52 -3.64
CA LEU A 371 -14.16 -1.46 -3.48
C LEU A 371 -14.21 -0.95 -2.04
N ARG A 372 -14.21 -1.87 -1.06
CA ARG A 372 -14.14 -1.49 0.36
C ARG A 372 -12.91 -0.63 0.65
N SER A 373 -11.74 -1.05 0.15
CA SER A 373 -10.47 -0.34 0.35
C SER A 373 -10.48 1.05 -0.26
N SER A 374 -11.04 1.19 -1.47
CA SER A 374 -11.12 2.46 -2.19
C SER A 374 -11.86 3.55 -1.39
N THR A 375 -12.89 3.16 -0.61
CA THR A 375 -13.69 4.13 0.16
C THR A 375 -12.99 4.71 1.40
N GLN A 376 -11.92 4.08 1.91
CA GLN A 376 -11.38 4.40 3.24
C GLN A 376 -10.76 5.80 3.34
N ILE A 377 -10.06 6.27 2.30
CA ILE A 377 -9.42 7.60 2.32
C ILE A 377 -10.48 8.70 2.45
N THR A 378 -11.56 8.59 1.67
CA THR A 378 -12.65 9.55 1.65
C THR A 378 -13.39 9.55 2.98
N TRP A 379 -13.72 8.38 3.56
CA TRP A 379 -14.29 8.29 4.91
C TRP A 379 -13.41 8.94 5.96
N GLY A 380 -12.10 8.63 5.95
CA GLY A 380 -11.16 9.25 6.87
C GLY A 380 -11.10 10.77 6.74
N THR A 381 -11.27 11.30 5.54
CA THR A 381 -11.29 12.74 5.28
C THR A 381 -12.59 13.38 5.75
N LEU A 382 -13.74 12.75 5.46
CA LEU A 382 -15.05 13.18 5.96
C LEU A 382 -15.10 13.24 7.50
N PHE A 383 -14.60 12.19 8.18
CA PHE A 383 -14.63 12.13 9.64
C PHE A 383 -13.65 13.10 10.32
N ARG A 384 -12.60 13.55 9.62
CA ARG A 384 -11.67 14.57 10.13
C ARG A 384 -12.08 16.00 9.78
N HIS A 385 -13.03 16.18 8.88
CA HIS A 385 -13.40 17.48 8.36
C HIS A 385 -14.16 18.31 9.41
N GLU A 386 -13.71 19.54 9.69
CA GLU A 386 -14.14 20.32 10.85
C GLU A 386 -15.63 20.68 10.90
N ILE A 387 -16.25 20.79 9.72
CA ILE A 387 -17.68 21.11 9.56
C ILE A 387 -18.50 19.83 9.37
N LEU A 388 -18.04 18.95 8.47
CA LEU A 388 -18.84 17.77 8.05
C LEU A 388 -18.90 16.72 9.16
N SER A 389 -17.86 16.60 9.99
CA SER A 389 -17.86 15.67 11.12
C SER A 389 -18.92 15.99 12.19
N LYS A 390 -19.48 17.21 12.16
CA LYS A 390 -20.53 17.68 13.09
C LYS A 390 -21.92 17.62 12.46
N ASP A 391 -22.01 17.31 11.17
CA ASP A 391 -23.29 17.22 10.48
C ASP A 391 -24.08 15.99 10.94
N PRO A 392 -25.40 16.12 11.22
CA PRO A 392 -26.23 15.00 11.70
C PRO A 392 -26.21 13.77 10.79
N VAL A 393 -26.12 13.96 9.46
CA VAL A 393 -26.07 12.87 8.50
C VAL A 393 -24.78 12.07 8.68
N ILE A 394 -23.64 12.74 8.84
CA ILE A 394 -22.34 12.09 9.05
C ILE A 394 -22.28 11.40 10.42
N ILE A 395 -22.85 12.00 11.46
CA ILE A 395 -22.94 11.37 12.79
C ILE A 395 -23.73 10.06 12.71
N GLN A 396 -24.91 10.06 12.09
CA GLN A 396 -25.72 8.86 11.92
C GLN A 396 -25.00 7.81 11.06
N MET A 397 -24.34 8.25 9.98
CA MET A 397 -23.60 7.37 9.10
C MET A 397 -22.37 6.75 9.76
N THR A 398 -21.75 7.43 10.71
CA THR A 398 -20.61 6.90 11.48
C THR A 398 -21.00 5.63 12.24
N ILE A 399 -22.22 5.57 12.79
CA ILE A 399 -22.74 4.36 13.47
C ILE A 399 -22.92 3.20 12.47
N LYS A 400 -23.48 3.48 11.28
CA LYS A 400 -23.60 2.46 10.20
C LYS A 400 -22.22 1.99 9.72
N TYR A 401 -21.26 2.90 9.60
CA TYR A 401 -19.89 2.62 9.22
C TYR A 401 -19.18 1.69 10.21
N PHE A 402 -19.39 1.85 11.53
CA PHE A 402 -18.84 0.91 12.51
C PHE A 402 -19.38 -0.50 12.33
N ARG A 403 -20.69 -0.65 12.09
CA ARG A 403 -21.29 -1.97 11.83
C ARG A 403 -20.71 -2.62 10.57
N ALA A 404 -20.55 -1.86 9.49
CA ALA A 404 -19.87 -2.35 8.27
C ALA A 404 -18.41 -2.74 8.54
N THR A 405 -17.73 -1.98 9.39
CA THR A 405 -16.33 -2.25 9.78
C THR A 405 -16.18 -3.56 10.52
N MET A 406 -17.16 -3.97 11.33
CA MET A 406 -17.12 -5.26 12.02
C MET A 406 -16.97 -6.43 11.04
N THR A 407 -17.65 -6.37 9.89
CA THR A 407 -17.51 -7.37 8.82
C THR A 407 -16.21 -7.21 8.04
N ASN A 408 -15.84 -5.97 7.71
CA ASN A 408 -14.68 -5.67 6.86
C ASN A 408 -13.33 -6.02 7.51
N LEU A 409 -13.24 -6.02 8.84
CA LEU A 409 -12.01 -6.36 9.56
C LEU A 409 -11.74 -7.87 9.62
N VAL A 410 -12.75 -8.70 9.32
CA VAL A 410 -12.61 -10.16 9.31
C VAL A 410 -11.88 -10.59 8.03
N LYS A 411 -10.74 -11.26 8.21
CA LYS A 411 -9.89 -11.71 7.09
C LYS A 411 -10.47 -12.97 6.44
N THR A 412 -11.38 -12.77 5.49
CA THR A 412 -11.97 -13.82 4.63
C THR A 412 -11.91 -13.40 3.16
N GLY A 413 -12.22 -14.31 2.23
CA GLY A 413 -12.26 -13.96 0.81
C GLY A 413 -10.96 -14.20 0.05
N PHE A 414 -10.14 -15.16 0.48
CA PHE A 414 -8.92 -15.54 -0.23
C PHE A 414 -9.24 -16.05 -1.64
N PRO A 415 -8.44 -15.70 -2.68
CA PRO A 415 -8.62 -16.22 -4.04
C PRO A 415 -8.71 -17.75 -4.15
N SER A 416 -7.91 -18.47 -3.35
CA SER A 416 -7.89 -19.94 -3.30
C SER A 416 -9.13 -20.58 -2.64
N SER A 417 -9.88 -19.80 -1.86
CA SER A 417 -10.96 -20.27 -1.00
C SER A 417 -12.34 -20.04 -1.64
N ASN A 418 -13.38 -20.54 -0.99
CA ASN A 418 -14.80 -20.33 -1.34
C ASN A 418 -15.66 -20.12 -0.08
N ASP A 419 -15.08 -19.51 0.96
CA ASP A 419 -15.70 -19.28 2.27
C ASP A 419 -16.58 -18.02 2.32
N SER A 420 -16.43 -17.12 1.33
CA SER A 420 -17.10 -15.82 1.28
C SER A 420 -17.45 -15.44 -0.16
N PRO A 421 -18.55 -14.68 -0.40
CA PRO A 421 -18.80 -14.03 -1.68
C PRO A 421 -17.65 -13.12 -2.16
N SER A 422 -16.79 -12.69 -1.21
CA SER A 422 -15.62 -11.87 -1.52
C SER A 422 -14.57 -12.62 -2.36
N CYS A 423 -14.53 -13.97 -2.30
CA CYS A 423 -13.55 -14.80 -3.04
C CYS A 423 -13.60 -14.60 -4.56
N GLU A 424 -14.79 -14.43 -5.14
CA GLU A 424 -14.95 -14.26 -6.59
C GLU A 424 -14.30 -12.95 -7.07
N TYR A 425 -14.51 -11.87 -6.34
CA TYR A 425 -13.89 -10.58 -6.61
C TYR A 425 -12.39 -10.62 -6.35
N SER A 426 -11.94 -11.29 -5.29
CA SER A 426 -10.52 -11.47 -5.01
C SER A 426 -9.79 -12.22 -6.12
N ARG A 427 -10.41 -13.25 -6.73
CA ARG A 427 -9.86 -13.94 -7.92
C ARG A 427 -9.73 -13.05 -9.15
N HIS A 428 -10.50 -11.97 -9.22
CA HIS A 428 -10.40 -11.00 -10.31
C HIS A 428 -9.33 -9.93 -10.01
N ASP A 429 -9.08 -9.61 -8.75
CA ASP A 429 -8.22 -8.50 -8.34
C ASP A 429 -6.80 -8.89 -7.97
N PHE A 430 -6.59 -10.15 -7.58
CA PHE A 430 -5.33 -10.64 -7.04
C PHE A 430 -4.91 -11.94 -7.73
N ASP A 431 -3.62 -12.08 -8.00
CA ASP A 431 -3.06 -13.27 -8.63
C ASP A 431 -2.89 -14.42 -7.63
N SER A 432 -2.68 -14.11 -6.34
CA SER A 432 -2.39 -15.07 -5.28
C SER A 432 -2.99 -14.70 -3.91
N ASP A 433 -3.01 -15.67 -3.00
CA ASP A 433 -3.41 -15.47 -1.60
C ASP A 433 -2.44 -14.54 -0.86
N GLU A 434 -1.15 -14.55 -1.23
CA GLU A 434 -0.14 -13.68 -0.66
C GLU A 434 -0.36 -12.21 -1.06
N ASP A 435 -0.73 -11.95 -2.32
CA ASP A 435 -1.10 -10.61 -2.80
C ASP A 435 -2.33 -10.09 -2.04
N PHE A 436 -3.36 -10.94 -1.94
CA PHE A 436 -4.56 -10.63 -1.16
C PHE A 436 -4.22 -10.33 0.30
N ASN A 437 -3.39 -11.16 0.95
CA ASN A 437 -3.01 -10.96 2.36
C ASN A 437 -2.22 -9.66 2.57
N SER A 438 -1.29 -9.34 1.67
CA SER A 438 -0.52 -8.08 1.70
C SER A 438 -1.45 -6.87 1.56
N PHE A 439 -2.37 -6.91 0.57
CA PHE A 439 -3.36 -5.88 0.34
C PHE A 439 -4.31 -5.72 1.54
N PHE A 440 -4.84 -6.82 2.07
CA PHE A 440 -5.75 -6.83 3.21
C PHE A 440 -5.09 -6.24 4.46
N ASN A 441 -3.82 -6.58 4.74
CA ASN A 441 -3.11 -6.02 5.90
C ASN A 441 -2.93 -4.50 5.78
N SER A 442 -2.63 -4.01 4.57
CA SER A 442 -2.52 -2.57 4.27
C SER A 442 -3.87 -1.87 4.42
N PHE A 443 -4.93 -2.47 3.88
CA PHE A 443 -6.32 -2.02 4.04
C PHE A 443 -6.71 -1.95 5.53
N ARG A 444 -6.44 -3.01 6.30
CA ARG A 444 -6.81 -3.07 7.72
C ARG A 444 -6.11 -1.99 8.54
N ALA A 445 -4.83 -1.74 8.28
CA ALA A 445 -4.10 -0.65 8.92
C ALA A 445 -4.73 0.72 8.63
N GLN A 446 -5.13 0.95 7.37
CA GLN A 446 -5.83 2.16 6.96
C GLN A 446 -7.22 2.28 7.60
N GLN A 447 -8.02 1.22 7.56
CA GLN A 447 -9.35 1.20 8.17
C GLN A 447 -9.28 1.45 9.69
N GLY A 448 -8.26 0.91 10.39
CA GLY A 448 -8.03 1.22 11.80
C GLY A 448 -7.82 2.72 12.08
N GLU A 449 -7.16 3.44 11.17
CA GLU A 449 -7.03 4.90 11.30
C GLU A 449 -8.34 5.63 11.04
N VAL A 450 -9.15 5.15 10.08
CA VAL A 450 -10.48 5.71 9.82
C VAL A 450 -11.42 5.47 11.02
N VAL A 451 -11.39 4.28 11.63
CA VAL A 451 -12.12 3.95 12.87
C VAL A 451 -11.74 4.89 14.00
N ARG A 452 -10.44 5.19 14.18
CA ARG A 452 -9.98 6.16 15.19
C ARG A 452 -10.48 7.57 14.93
N ASN A 453 -10.68 7.95 13.67
CA ASN A 453 -11.25 9.25 13.30
C ASN A 453 -12.78 9.27 13.51
N ALA A 454 -13.49 8.22 13.12
CA ALA A 454 -14.91 8.00 13.40
C ALA A 454 -15.22 8.02 14.91
N CYS A 455 -14.37 7.39 15.73
CA CYS A 455 -14.51 7.34 17.20
C CYS A 455 -14.45 8.73 17.85
N ARG A 456 -13.89 9.75 17.16
CA ARG A 456 -13.93 11.14 17.68
C ARG A 456 -15.33 11.75 17.65
N ILE A 457 -16.21 11.24 16.78
CA ILE A 457 -17.54 11.78 16.53
C ILE A 457 -18.54 11.19 17.52
N VAL A 458 -18.55 9.86 17.67
CA VAL A 458 -19.47 9.09 18.52
C VAL A 458 -18.72 8.06 19.38
N PRO A 459 -17.94 8.52 20.38
CA PRO A 459 -17.03 7.65 21.15
C PRO A 459 -17.75 6.62 22.04
N LEU A 460 -18.90 6.97 22.61
CA LEU A 460 -19.63 6.08 23.53
C LEU A 460 -20.32 4.96 22.76
N GLU A 461 -20.93 5.27 21.62
CA GLU A 461 -21.51 4.27 20.72
C GLU A 461 -20.44 3.34 20.15
N ALA A 462 -19.25 3.88 19.80
CA ALA A 462 -18.12 3.06 19.38
C ALA A 462 -17.70 2.07 20.47
N PHE A 463 -17.61 2.53 21.73
CA PHE A 463 -17.31 1.67 22.87
C PHE A 463 -18.34 0.57 23.05
N GLN A 464 -19.63 0.92 22.98
CA GLN A 464 -20.72 -0.02 23.14
C GLN A 464 -20.65 -1.14 22.09
N ILE A 465 -20.41 -0.80 20.82
CA ILE A 465 -20.24 -1.79 19.75
C ILE A 465 -19.03 -2.70 20.02
N ALA A 466 -17.91 -2.14 20.47
CA ALA A 466 -16.73 -2.93 20.83
C ALA A 466 -17.00 -3.86 22.02
N ALA A 467 -17.70 -3.36 23.04
CA ALA A 467 -18.08 -4.10 24.24
C ALA A 467 -18.99 -5.29 23.89
N GLU A 468 -20.05 -5.06 23.11
CA GLU A 468 -20.97 -6.10 22.65
C GLU A 468 -20.25 -7.17 21.82
N TRP A 469 -19.34 -6.77 20.93
CA TRP A 469 -18.59 -7.71 20.11
C TRP A 469 -17.61 -8.55 20.96
N LEU A 470 -16.89 -7.93 21.89
CA LEU A 470 -15.99 -8.64 22.81
C LEU A 470 -16.77 -9.65 23.67
N GLN A 471 -17.90 -9.24 24.25
CA GLN A 471 -18.77 -10.13 25.03
C GLN A 471 -19.30 -11.29 24.18
N TYR A 472 -19.71 -11.02 22.95
CA TYR A 472 -20.15 -12.05 22.01
C TYR A 472 -19.03 -13.07 21.77
N GLN A 473 -17.79 -12.64 21.46
CA GLN A 473 -16.66 -13.54 21.22
C GLN A 473 -16.29 -14.38 22.45
N ILE A 474 -16.37 -13.82 23.66
CA ILE A 474 -16.14 -14.54 24.91
C ILE A 474 -17.20 -15.64 25.13
N SER A 475 -18.45 -15.39 24.73
CA SER A 475 -19.56 -16.33 24.88
C SER A 475 -19.66 -17.38 23.76
N ALA A 476 -19.11 -17.08 22.58
CA ALA A 476 -19.20 -17.94 21.42
C ALA A 476 -18.26 -19.16 21.55
N PRO A 477 -18.69 -20.35 21.08
CA PRO A 477 -17.83 -21.52 21.04
C PRO A 477 -16.68 -21.31 20.04
N ILE A 478 -15.54 -21.96 20.32
CA ILE A 478 -14.38 -21.95 19.40
C ILE A 478 -14.68 -22.88 18.22
N ASP A 479 -14.79 -22.30 17.02
CA ASP A 479 -14.88 -22.96 15.74
C ASP A 479 -13.51 -23.00 15.05
N ILE A 480 -12.97 -24.22 14.97
CA ILE A 480 -11.66 -24.53 14.39
C ILE A 480 -11.76 -24.62 12.84
N GLY A 481 -12.97 -24.77 12.29
CA GLY A 481 -13.21 -24.98 10.86
C GLY A 481 -12.95 -26.42 10.38
N THR A 482 -13.14 -26.66 9.08
CA THR A 482 -12.98 -27.98 8.43
C THR A 482 -11.54 -28.28 8.00
N THR A 483 -10.65 -27.30 8.06
CA THR A 483 -9.23 -27.46 7.75
C THR A 483 -8.53 -28.20 8.89
N VAL A 484 -8.64 -29.53 8.89
CA VAL A 484 -7.77 -30.46 9.62
C VAL A 484 -6.38 -30.47 8.95
N SER A 485 -5.75 -29.31 8.80
CA SER A 485 -4.38 -29.24 8.29
C SER A 485 -3.42 -29.30 9.47
N LYS A 486 -2.86 -30.48 9.73
CA LYS A 486 -1.62 -30.71 10.50
C LYS A 486 -1.52 -30.12 11.92
N THR A 487 -2.55 -29.47 12.46
CA THR A 487 -2.58 -28.98 13.84
C THR A 487 -2.65 -30.17 14.79
N ALA A 488 -1.97 -30.07 15.94
CA ALA A 488 -2.23 -30.99 17.05
C ALA A 488 -3.75 -30.99 17.33
N GLU A 489 -4.34 -32.18 17.52
CA GLU A 489 -5.79 -32.39 17.62
C GLU A 489 -6.45 -31.31 18.51
N GLY A 490 -7.31 -30.47 17.94
CA GLY A 490 -8.12 -29.49 18.67
C GLY A 490 -7.62 -28.02 18.75
N LEU A 491 -6.56 -27.62 18.02
CA LEU A 491 -6.11 -26.21 17.96
C LEU A 491 -6.53 -25.49 16.68
N CYS A 492 -6.75 -24.18 16.76
CA CYS A 492 -7.11 -23.30 15.65
C CYS A 492 -5.92 -22.98 14.75
N SER A 493 -6.14 -22.91 13.44
CA SER A 493 -5.23 -22.31 12.47
C SER A 493 -5.40 -20.78 12.40
N ILE A 494 -4.50 -20.08 11.70
CA ILE A 494 -4.61 -18.62 11.45
C ILE A 494 -5.93 -18.25 10.77
N LEU A 495 -6.41 -19.14 9.90
CA LEU A 495 -7.58 -18.91 9.06
C LEU A 495 -8.84 -19.57 9.65
N SER A 496 -8.76 -20.16 10.85
CA SER A 496 -9.92 -20.74 11.50
C SER A 496 -10.97 -19.64 11.77
N PRO A 497 -12.27 -19.93 11.60
CA PRO A 497 -13.33 -18.93 11.74
C PRO A 497 -13.27 -18.16 13.05
N SER A 498 -13.01 -18.83 14.18
CA SER A 498 -12.87 -18.13 15.45
C SER A 498 -11.65 -17.21 15.50
N VAL A 499 -10.48 -17.62 14.99
CA VAL A 499 -9.26 -16.81 15.06
C VAL A 499 -9.42 -15.51 14.27
N VAL A 500 -9.97 -15.58 13.05
CA VAL A 500 -10.17 -14.37 12.23
C VAL A 500 -11.20 -13.41 12.84
N GLN A 501 -12.21 -13.93 13.55
CA GLN A 501 -13.20 -13.12 14.28
C GLN A 501 -12.60 -12.48 15.54
N TRP A 502 -11.83 -13.24 16.31
CA TRP A 502 -11.13 -12.74 17.50
C TRP A 502 -10.10 -11.68 17.14
N ASP A 503 -9.32 -11.87 16.08
CA ASP A 503 -8.32 -10.90 15.60
C ASP A 503 -8.99 -9.59 15.13
N ALA A 504 -10.09 -9.70 14.36
CA ALA A 504 -10.85 -8.54 13.90
C ALA A 504 -11.46 -7.73 15.06
N MET A 505 -12.12 -8.41 15.99
CA MET A 505 -12.71 -7.79 17.19
C MET A 505 -11.64 -7.12 18.05
N THR A 506 -10.50 -7.79 18.25
CA THR A 506 -9.39 -7.27 19.05
C THR A 506 -8.81 -6.00 18.44
N PHE A 507 -8.60 -5.99 17.11
CA PHE A 507 -8.11 -4.82 16.39
C PHE A 507 -9.09 -3.64 16.45
N PHE A 508 -10.39 -3.91 16.35
CA PHE A 508 -11.44 -2.90 16.51
C PHE A 508 -11.42 -2.31 17.92
N THR A 509 -11.41 -3.16 18.94
CA THR A 509 -11.40 -2.76 20.35
C THR A 509 -10.17 -1.93 20.69
N GLU A 510 -8.98 -2.33 20.22
CA GLU A 510 -7.75 -1.54 20.37
C GLU A 510 -7.89 -0.14 19.76
N SER A 511 -8.46 -0.06 18.55
CA SER A 511 -8.66 1.21 17.83
C SER A 511 -9.65 2.13 18.54
N VAL A 512 -10.70 1.58 19.15
CA VAL A 512 -11.74 2.32 19.86
C VAL A 512 -11.26 2.78 21.24
N VAL A 513 -10.84 1.84 22.10
CA VAL A 513 -10.53 2.14 23.51
C VAL A 513 -9.36 3.11 23.65
N GLY A 514 -8.32 2.96 22.82
CA GLY A 514 -7.18 3.89 22.83
C GLY A 514 -7.57 5.33 22.50
N LYS A 515 -8.73 5.55 21.85
CA LYS A 515 -9.23 6.87 21.48
C LYS A 515 -10.24 7.45 22.48
N ILE A 516 -10.98 6.60 23.19
CA ILE A 516 -11.89 7.00 24.27
C ILE A 516 -11.14 7.79 25.35
N PHE A 517 -10.05 7.23 25.88
CA PHE A 517 -9.23 7.88 26.92
C PHE A 517 -8.53 9.18 26.46
N LYS A 518 -8.57 9.50 25.16
CA LYS A 518 -8.00 10.75 24.62
C LYS A 518 -9.05 11.82 24.33
N ASN A 519 -10.31 11.43 24.19
CA ASN A 519 -11.36 12.28 23.64
C ASN A 519 -12.54 12.48 24.58
N VAL A 520 -12.75 11.54 25.51
CA VAL A 520 -13.83 11.59 26.50
C VAL A 520 -13.25 12.12 27.80
N GLU A 521 -13.96 13.05 28.42
CA GLU A 521 -13.62 13.58 29.75
C GLU A 521 -13.67 12.47 30.80
N ASP A 522 -12.77 12.51 31.79
CA ASP A 522 -12.63 11.46 32.81
C ASP A 522 -13.95 11.10 33.52
N GLU A 523 -14.82 12.09 33.75
CA GLU A 523 -16.13 11.90 34.41
C GLU A 523 -17.14 11.11 33.56
N LYS A 524 -17.00 11.12 32.24
CA LYS A 524 -17.91 10.47 31.28
C LYS A 524 -17.37 9.13 30.79
N LEU A 525 -16.21 8.69 31.29
CA LEU A 525 -15.64 7.41 30.91
C LEU A 525 -16.55 6.27 31.40
N PRO A 526 -16.80 5.23 30.57
CA PRO A 526 -17.59 4.07 30.94
C PRO A 526 -16.76 3.12 31.82
N VAL A 527 -16.34 3.57 33.01
CA VAL A 527 -15.40 2.86 33.88
C VAL A 527 -15.96 1.51 34.33
N ASP A 528 -17.21 1.48 34.80
CA ASP A 528 -17.81 0.24 35.31
C ASP A 528 -17.93 -0.82 34.21
N GLN A 529 -18.45 -0.45 33.03
CA GLN A 529 -18.52 -1.35 31.88
C GLN A 529 -17.12 -1.78 31.41
N GLY A 530 -16.13 -0.87 31.41
CA GLY A 530 -14.74 -1.21 31.06
C GLY A 530 -14.12 -2.22 32.02
N ILE A 531 -14.41 -2.13 33.32
CA ILE A 531 -13.97 -3.09 34.33
C ILE A 531 -14.71 -4.42 34.21
N GLU A 532 -16.01 -4.42 33.93
CA GLU A 532 -16.78 -5.64 33.66
C GLU A 532 -16.20 -6.42 32.47
N LEU A 533 -15.87 -5.73 31.38
CA LEU A 533 -15.20 -6.32 30.22
C LEU A 533 -13.82 -6.87 30.59
N LEU A 534 -13.02 -6.10 31.35
CA LEU A 534 -11.70 -6.56 31.79
C LEU A 534 -11.81 -7.83 32.62
N GLN A 535 -12.76 -7.90 33.54
CA GLN A 535 -13.01 -9.07 34.37
C GLN A 535 -13.44 -10.28 33.53
N ALA A 536 -14.33 -10.07 32.54
CA ALA A 536 -14.73 -11.13 31.60
C ALA A 536 -13.53 -11.70 30.84
N VAL A 537 -12.63 -10.83 30.34
CA VAL A 537 -11.41 -11.23 29.62
C VAL A 537 -10.41 -11.95 30.54
N LEU A 538 -10.22 -11.46 31.78
CA LEU A 538 -9.32 -12.10 32.75
C LEU A 538 -9.79 -13.51 33.11
N ASN A 539 -11.10 -13.70 33.25
CA ASN A 539 -11.73 -14.98 33.59
C ASN A 539 -11.78 -15.97 32.41
N TYR A 540 -11.67 -15.50 31.17
CA TYR A 540 -11.69 -16.36 29.99
C TYR A 540 -10.40 -17.17 29.86
N ASN A 541 -10.51 -18.50 29.83
CA ASN A 541 -9.38 -19.42 29.71
C ASN A 541 -9.45 -20.20 28.41
N THR A 542 -8.32 -20.31 27.72
CA THR A 542 -8.18 -21.08 26.48
C THR A 542 -6.82 -21.74 26.44
N GLN A 543 -6.76 -22.93 25.83
CA GLN A 543 -5.52 -23.62 25.50
C GLN A 543 -5.03 -23.26 24.08
N ASP A 544 -5.85 -22.52 23.32
CA ASP A 544 -5.49 -22.10 21.98
C ASP A 544 -4.53 -20.91 22.00
N PRO A 545 -3.33 -21.03 21.38
CA PRO A 545 -2.33 -20.00 21.49
C PRO A 545 -2.67 -18.70 20.74
N LEU A 546 -3.44 -18.79 19.65
CA LEU A 546 -3.81 -17.64 18.82
C LEU A 546 -4.92 -16.83 19.51
N ILE A 547 -5.90 -17.52 20.08
CA ILE A 547 -6.97 -16.88 20.88
C ILE A 547 -6.40 -16.27 22.15
N LEU A 548 -5.48 -16.96 22.85
CA LEU A 548 -4.84 -16.41 24.04
C LEU A 548 -4.08 -15.11 23.72
N SER A 549 -3.41 -15.03 22.55
CA SER A 549 -2.78 -13.79 22.11
C SER A 549 -3.80 -12.64 21.99
N CYS A 550 -5.00 -12.89 21.45
CA CYS A 550 -6.07 -11.89 21.36
C CYS A 550 -6.57 -11.46 22.76
N VAL A 551 -6.71 -12.42 23.68
CA VAL A 551 -7.06 -12.16 25.09
C VAL A 551 -6.04 -11.23 25.74
N LEU A 552 -4.73 -11.49 25.58
CA LEU A 552 -3.66 -10.64 26.14
C LEU A 552 -3.65 -9.22 25.56
N THR A 553 -3.96 -9.07 24.27
CA THR A 553 -4.16 -7.74 23.68
C THR A 553 -5.32 -7.03 24.38
N ASN A 554 -6.48 -7.68 24.52
CA ASN A 554 -7.65 -7.07 25.15
C ASN A 554 -7.40 -6.72 26.63
N VAL A 555 -6.66 -7.55 27.38
CA VAL A 555 -6.19 -7.20 28.73
C VAL A 555 -5.35 -5.91 28.70
N SER A 556 -4.41 -5.81 27.75
CA SER A 556 -3.53 -4.65 27.61
C SER A 556 -4.28 -3.39 27.16
N VAL A 557 -5.33 -3.55 26.36
CA VAL A 557 -6.19 -2.47 25.83
C VAL A 557 -7.12 -1.93 26.92
N LEU A 558 -7.69 -2.82 27.74
CA LEU A 558 -8.58 -2.47 28.85
C LEU A 558 -7.83 -2.08 30.13
N PHE A 559 -6.51 -2.28 30.18
CA PHE A 559 -5.67 -1.90 31.32
C PHE A 559 -5.84 -0.45 31.82
N PRO A 560 -6.04 0.59 30.97
CA PRO A 560 -6.20 1.96 31.46
C PRO A 560 -7.35 2.11 32.47
N PHE A 561 -8.40 1.29 32.40
CA PHE A 561 -9.48 1.28 33.40
C PHE A 561 -9.02 0.87 34.81
N VAL A 562 -7.94 0.08 34.92
CA VAL A 562 -7.35 -0.34 36.21
C VAL A 562 -6.82 0.86 37.00
N THR A 563 -6.45 1.97 36.34
CA THR A 563 -6.02 3.19 37.03
C THR A 563 -7.12 3.76 37.94
N HIS A 564 -8.39 3.56 37.59
CA HIS A 564 -9.54 3.95 38.40
C HIS A 564 -9.92 2.89 39.44
N ARG A 565 -9.55 1.62 39.23
CA ARG A 565 -9.81 0.49 40.14
C ARG A 565 -8.55 -0.37 40.36
N PRO A 566 -7.54 0.11 41.13
CA PRO A 566 -6.23 -0.54 41.23
C PRO A 566 -6.23 -1.96 41.82
N HIS A 567 -7.31 -2.36 42.51
CA HIS A 567 -7.43 -3.69 43.12
C HIS A 567 -7.45 -4.85 42.10
N PHE A 568 -7.69 -4.57 40.81
CA PHE A 568 -7.58 -5.57 39.74
C PHE A 568 -6.14 -5.81 39.24
N LEU A 569 -5.18 -4.96 39.60
CA LEU A 569 -3.79 -5.07 39.13
C LEU A 569 -3.15 -6.45 39.40
N PRO A 570 -3.29 -7.08 40.60
CA PRO A 570 -2.73 -8.40 40.83
C PRO A 570 -3.29 -9.48 39.88
N GLN A 571 -4.59 -9.42 39.55
CA GLN A 571 -5.22 -10.38 38.64
C GLN A 571 -4.69 -10.23 37.21
N VAL A 572 -4.49 -8.98 36.76
CA VAL A 572 -3.86 -8.69 35.47
C VAL A 572 -2.44 -9.26 35.43
N LEU A 573 -1.61 -8.97 36.44
CA LEU A 573 -0.25 -9.46 36.51
C LEU A 573 -0.20 -11.00 36.53
N TYR A 574 -1.09 -11.64 37.29
CA TYR A 574 -1.19 -13.10 37.33
C TYR A 574 -1.45 -13.71 35.95
N LYS A 575 -2.41 -13.15 35.19
CA LYS A 575 -2.73 -13.61 33.83
C LYS A 575 -1.54 -13.46 32.87
N LEU A 576 -0.82 -12.34 32.95
CA LEU A 576 0.36 -12.09 32.11
C LEU A 576 1.52 -13.01 32.46
N PHE A 577 1.84 -13.18 33.75
CA PHE A 577 2.91 -14.09 34.17
C PHE A 577 2.60 -15.55 33.85
N ALA A 578 1.36 -15.99 34.02
CA ALA A 578 0.95 -17.35 33.61
C ALA A 578 1.16 -17.57 32.10
N SER A 579 0.97 -16.52 31.29
CA SER A 579 1.15 -16.56 29.84
C SER A 579 2.63 -16.54 29.41
N ILE A 580 3.54 -16.01 30.25
CA ILE A 580 4.99 -16.10 30.00
C ILE A 580 5.47 -17.55 30.11
N THR A 581 4.87 -18.34 30.98
CA THR A 581 5.21 -19.76 31.16
C THR A 581 4.30 -20.69 30.37
N PHE A 582 3.50 -20.16 29.44
CA PHE A 582 2.55 -20.94 28.66
C PHE A 582 3.23 -22.02 27.82
N GLU A 583 2.68 -23.24 27.88
CA GLU A 583 3.03 -24.40 27.06
C GLU A 583 1.74 -25.18 26.74
N VAL A 584 1.67 -25.76 25.54
CA VAL A 584 0.47 -26.46 25.03
C VAL A 584 0.45 -27.93 25.47
N VAL A 585 1.62 -28.54 25.62
CA VAL A 585 1.80 -29.91 26.13
C VAL A 585 2.79 -29.82 27.28
N GLU A 586 2.33 -30.13 28.49
CA GLU A 586 3.21 -30.34 29.65
C GLU A 586 4.17 -31.50 29.30
N GLU A 587 5.48 -31.24 29.27
CA GLU A 587 6.56 -32.24 29.08
C GLU A 587 6.87 -32.78 27.66
N SER A 588 6.68 -31.99 26.61
CA SER A 588 7.16 -32.36 25.27
C SER A 588 8.68 -32.16 25.08
N LYS A 589 9.42 -33.22 24.68
CA LYS A 589 10.81 -33.13 24.17
C LYS A 589 10.94 -32.38 22.82
N ALA A 590 9.83 -32.04 22.16
CA ALA A 590 9.82 -31.36 20.87
C ALA A 590 10.02 -29.83 21.02
N PRO A 591 10.64 -29.16 20.03
CA PRO A 591 10.85 -27.72 20.07
C PRO A 591 9.53 -26.93 20.05
N ARG A 592 9.43 -25.89 20.89
CA ARG A 592 8.24 -25.02 20.97
C ARG A 592 7.85 -24.46 19.60
N THR A 593 6.56 -24.52 19.28
CA THR A 593 5.96 -23.93 18.07
C THR A 593 6.13 -22.41 18.02
N ARG A 594 5.94 -21.82 16.84
CA ARG A 594 6.01 -20.36 16.69
C ARG A 594 4.88 -19.66 17.45
N ALA A 595 3.69 -20.28 17.52
CA ALA A 595 2.53 -19.73 18.22
C ALA A 595 2.82 -19.51 19.72
N VAL A 596 3.37 -20.53 20.38
CA VAL A 596 3.73 -20.48 21.80
C VAL A 596 4.80 -19.43 22.07
N LYS A 597 5.85 -19.38 21.23
CA LYS A 597 6.89 -18.35 21.33
C LYS A 597 6.32 -16.94 21.17
N ASN A 598 5.36 -16.76 20.26
CA ASN A 598 4.71 -15.47 20.05
C ASN A 598 3.90 -15.03 21.26
N ILE A 599 3.13 -15.91 21.92
CA ILE A 599 2.40 -15.56 23.15
C ILE A 599 3.33 -15.15 24.26
N ARG A 600 4.38 -15.95 24.52
CA ARG A 600 5.31 -15.67 25.63
C ARG A 600 6.00 -14.32 25.42
N ARG A 601 6.39 -14.04 24.17
CA ARG A 601 6.90 -12.72 23.76
C ARG A 601 5.85 -11.62 23.92
N HIS A 602 4.60 -11.89 23.55
CA HIS A 602 3.48 -10.95 23.70
C HIS A 602 3.29 -10.60 25.18
N ALA A 603 3.17 -11.58 26.07
CA ALA A 603 3.02 -11.36 27.51
C ALA A 603 4.18 -10.53 28.10
N CYS A 604 5.42 -10.84 27.71
CA CYS A 604 6.59 -10.02 28.09
C CYS A 604 6.46 -8.57 27.59
N SER A 605 6.03 -8.39 26.33
CA SER A 605 5.81 -7.06 25.73
C SER A 605 4.71 -6.28 26.45
N SER A 606 3.62 -6.94 26.85
CA SER A 606 2.55 -6.32 27.64
C SER A 606 3.04 -5.85 29.00
N ILE A 607 3.85 -6.67 29.70
CA ILE A 607 4.47 -6.26 30.97
C ILE A 607 5.38 -5.05 30.77
N ILE A 608 6.22 -5.02 29.73
CA ILE A 608 7.06 -3.85 29.40
C ILE A 608 6.18 -2.62 29.14
N LYS A 609 5.14 -2.75 28.31
CA LYS A 609 4.23 -1.65 27.95
C LYS A 609 3.57 -1.07 29.19
N MET A 610 3.01 -1.93 30.05
CA MET A 610 2.43 -1.54 31.34
C MET A 610 3.45 -0.85 32.24
N SER A 611 4.65 -1.45 32.38
CA SER A 611 5.75 -0.91 33.19
C SER A 611 6.28 0.42 32.67
N ARG A 612 6.09 0.73 31.39
CA ARG A 612 6.48 2.00 30.78
C ARG A 612 5.40 3.06 30.92
N ASP A 613 4.15 2.69 30.62
CA ASP A 613 3.04 3.63 30.46
C ASP A 613 2.34 3.95 31.78
N TYR A 614 2.38 3.03 32.76
CA TYR A 614 1.71 3.16 34.07
C TYR A 614 2.60 2.81 35.27
N PRO A 615 3.85 3.30 35.32
CA PRO A 615 4.81 2.81 36.29
C PRO A 615 4.46 3.15 37.74
N GLN A 616 3.75 4.27 37.99
CA GLN A 616 3.27 4.68 39.31
C GLN A 616 2.25 3.70 39.91
N PHE A 617 1.42 3.07 39.08
CA PHE A 617 0.43 2.10 39.53
C PHE A 617 1.04 0.72 39.77
N ILE A 618 2.16 0.43 39.11
CA ILE A 618 2.85 -0.87 39.20
C ILE A 618 3.86 -0.91 40.34
N LEU A 619 4.47 0.24 40.67
CA LEU A 619 5.48 0.35 41.73
C LEU A 619 5.07 -0.30 43.07
N PRO A 620 3.83 -0.18 43.58
CA PRO A 620 3.41 -0.85 44.81
C PRO A 620 3.53 -2.39 44.76
N CYS A 621 3.52 -2.98 43.57
CA CYS A 621 3.68 -4.41 43.35
C CYS A 621 5.11 -4.81 42.96
N PHE A 622 6.09 -3.89 43.03
CA PHE A 622 7.45 -4.14 42.56
C PHE A 622 8.11 -5.34 43.24
N ASP A 623 8.05 -5.45 44.57
CA ASP A 623 8.69 -6.55 45.30
C ASP A 623 8.09 -7.91 44.93
N MET A 624 6.77 -7.96 44.72
CA MET A 624 6.09 -9.17 44.25
C MET A 624 6.58 -9.55 42.84
N MET A 625 6.63 -8.59 41.92
CA MET A 625 7.11 -8.82 40.55
C MET A 625 8.58 -9.24 40.53
N TYR A 626 9.43 -8.55 41.27
CA TYR A 626 10.85 -8.82 41.34
C TYR A 626 11.15 -10.22 41.88
N ASN A 627 10.48 -10.61 42.97
CA ASN A 627 10.61 -11.95 43.53
C ASN A 627 10.08 -13.03 42.57
N HIS A 628 9.02 -12.76 41.83
CA HIS A 628 8.51 -13.68 40.82
C HIS A 628 9.49 -13.84 39.65
N VAL A 629 10.06 -12.75 39.14
CA VAL A 629 11.09 -12.80 38.08
C VAL A 629 12.35 -13.54 38.57
N LYS A 630 12.80 -13.32 39.81
CA LYS A 630 13.90 -14.09 40.42
C LYS A 630 13.62 -15.60 40.43
N LYS A 631 12.39 -16.02 40.79
CA LYS A 631 11.96 -17.42 40.74
C LYS A 631 11.94 -17.98 39.32
N LEU A 632 11.55 -17.18 38.33
CA LEU A 632 11.61 -17.61 36.93
C LEU A 632 13.05 -17.75 36.42
N PHE A 633 13.98 -16.96 36.96
CA PHE A 633 15.38 -16.96 36.55
C PHE A 633 16.19 -18.09 37.19
N SER A 634 15.73 -18.68 38.31
CA SER A 634 16.44 -19.76 38.99
C SER A 634 16.46 -21.06 38.19
N SER A 635 15.56 -21.25 37.22
CA SER A 635 15.62 -22.34 36.24
C SER A 635 16.18 -21.83 34.91
N GLU A 636 17.38 -22.30 34.53
CA GLU A 636 17.98 -21.90 33.26
C GLU A 636 17.16 -22.34 32.04
N ALA A 637 16.39 -23.42 32.14
CA ALA A 637 15.64 -24.03 31.04
C ALA A 637 14.23 -23.44 30.81
N LEU A 638 13.68 -22.70 31.79
CA LEU A 638 12.28 -22.30 31.79
C LEU A 638 11.98 -21.12 30.85
N LEU A 639 12.86 -20.12 30.83
CA LEU A 639 12.75 -18.93 29.97
C LEU A 639 13.86 -18.89 28.93
N ASN A 640 13.52 -18.46 27.71
CA ASN A 640 14.53 -18.14 26.72
C ASN A 640 15.24 -16.80 27.06
N MET A 641 16.40 -16.56 26.46
CA MET A 641 17.20 -15.37 26.79
C MET A 641 16.51 -14.04 26.46
N LEU A 642 15.68 -14.01 25.40
CA LEU A 642 14.93 -12.81 25.02
C LEU A 642 13.82 -12.50 26.05
N GLU A 643 13.12 -13.52 26.56
CA GLU A 643 12.12 -13.41 27.63
C GLU A 643 12.77 -12.90 28.91
N LYS A 644 13.95 -13.42 29.28
CA LYS A 644 14.73 -12.92 30.42
C LYS A 644 15.07 -11.43 30.24
N CYS A 645 15.60 -11.04 29.09
CA CYS A 645 15.92 -9.64 28.81
C CYS A 645 14.68 -8.74 28.87
N ALA A 646 13.55 -9.20 28.33
CA ALA A 646 12.30 -8.43 28.34
C ALA A 646 11.79 -8.18 29.78
N LEU A 647 11.86 -9.18 30.65
CA LEU A 647 11.53 -9.03 32.07
C LEU A 647 12.50 -8.11 32.80
N MET A 648 13.80 -8.18 32.47
CA MET A 648 14.80 -7.22 33.00
C MET A 648 14.48 -5.79 32.54
N GLU A 649 14.13 -5.57 31.27
CA GLU A 649 13.70 -4.25 30.78
C GLU A 649 12.49 -3.71 31.56
N ALA A 650 11.50 -4.55 31.83
CA ALA A 650 10.34 -4.16 32.63
C ALA A 650 10.72 -3.76 34.06
N LEU A 651 11.60 -4.52 34.71
CA LEU A 651 12.09 -4.18 36.05
C LEU A 651 12.90 -2.87 36.07
N VAL A 652 13.70 -2.60 35.04
CA VAL A 652 14.42 -1.33 34.88
C VAL A 652 13.44 -0.17 34.69
N LEU A 653 12.36 -0.37 33.92
CA LEU A 653 11.33 0.65 33.74
C LEU A 653 10.64 1.01 35.05
N ILE A 654 10.31 0.02 35.89
CA ILE A 654 9.70 0.28 37.20
C ILE A 654 10.71 0.94 38.15
N SER A 655 11.99 0.55 38.12
CA SER A 655 13.02 1.13 38.98
C SER A 655 13.29 2.61 38.70
N ASN A 656 13.00 3.10 37.49
CA ASN A 656 13.02 4.54 37.21
C ASN A 656 12.07 5.33 38.13
N GLN A 657 10.98 4.73 38.61
CA GLN A 657 10.05 5.38 39.54
C GLN A 657 10.50 5.37 40.99
N PHE A 658 11.66 4.79 41.31
CA PHE A 658 12.28 5.07 42.60
C PHE A 658 12.61 6.55 42.76
N LYS A 659 12.89 7.24 41.65
CA LYS A 659 13.29 8.66 41.61
C LYS A 659 14.42 8.97 42.60
N ASP A 660 15.30 8.00 42.81
CA ASP A 660 16.47 8.07 43.68
C ASP A 660 17.66 7.42 42.95
N TYR A 661 18.69 8.23 42.71
CA TYR A 661 19.88 7.81 41.96
C TYR A 661 20.58 6.61 42.62
N ASN A 662 20.77 6.65 43.95
CA ASN A 662 21.55 5.62 44.65
C ASN A 662 20.78 4.30 44.71
N LYS A 663 19.48 4.37 45.02
CA LYS A 663 18.61 3.20 45.06
C LYS A 663 18.53 2.53 43.69
N GLN A 664 18.36 3.33 42.64
CA GLN A 664 18.31 2.80 41.28
C GLN A 664 19.67 2.23 40.84
N LYS A 665 20.77 2.92 41.14
CA LYS A 665 22.12 2.45 40.83
C LYS A 665 22.40 1.08 41.47
N GLN A 666 22.15 0.95 42.77
CA GLN A 666 22.36 -0.31 43.49
C GLN A 666 21.52 -1.45 42.91
N PHE A 667 20.27 -1.16 42.55
CA PHE A 667 19.40 -2.13 41.89
C PHE A 667 19.94 -2.58 40.52
N LEU A 668 20.42 -1.63 39.70
CA LEU A 668 20.99 -1.95 38.39
C LEU A 668 22.30 -2.73 38.50
N GLU A 669 23.13 -2.44 39.50
CA GLU A 669 24.36 -3.19 39.81
C GLU A 669 24.02 -4.64 40.19
N GLU A 670 23.03 -4.86 41.08
CA GLU A 670 22.56 -6.21 41.42
C GLU A 670 22.01 -6.95 40.19
N LEU A 671 21.18 -6.26 39.39
CA LEU A 671 20.55 -6.83 38.21
C LEU A 671 21.56 -7.23 37.13
N MET A 672 22.64 -6.43 36.98
CA MET A 672 23.67 -6.63 35.96
C MET A 672 24.85 -7.48 36.43
N ALA A 673 24.96 -7.81 37.71
CA ALA A 673 26.14 -8.46 38.30
C ALA A 673 26.58 -9.72 37.53
N THR A 674 25.63 -10.62 37.22
CA THR A 674 25.91 -11.87 36.48
C THR A 674 26.36 -11.61 35.05
N VAL A 675 25.77 -10.61 34.38
CA VAL A 675 26.14 -10.23 33.01
C VAL A 675 27.52 -9.60 32.99
N ALA A 676 27.80 -8.72 33.96
CA ALA A 676 29.08 -8.05 34.08
C ALA A 676 30.22 -9.04 34.31
N ALA A 677 30.08 -9.93 35.30
CA ALA A 677 31.07 -10.94 35.61
C ALA A 677 31.39 -11.85 34.41
N ARG A 678 30.38 -12.18 33.60
CA ARG A 678 30.56 -12.98 32.38
C ARG A 678 31.19 -12.17 31.24
N TRP A 679 30.74 -10.94 31.03
CA TRP A 679 31.19 -10.08 29.93
C TRP A 679 32.63 -9.62 30.11
N THR A 680 33.07 -9.41 31.35
CA THR A 680 34.45 -8.99 31.68
C THR A 680 35.38 -10.16 32.01
N SER A 681 34.97 -11.41 31.79
CA SER A 681 35.84 -12.57 32.02
C SER A 681 37.01 -12.58 31.01
N ASP A 682 38.15 -13.14 31.42
CA ASP A 682 39.32 -13.23 30.55
C ASP A 682 39.07 -14.06 29.29
N GLU A 683 38.25 -15.11 29.41
CA GLU A 683 37.80 -15.93 28.28
C GLU A 683 37.00 -15.08 27.28
N MET A 684 35.96 -14.39 27.75
CA MET A 684 35.11 -13.56 26.89
C MET A 684 35.92 -12.43 26.25
N ARG A 685 36.82 -11.79 27.01
CA ARG A 685 37.68 -10.71 26.47
C ARG A 685 38.53 -11.18 25.29
N ARG A 686 39.05 -12.41 25.32
CA ARG A 686 39.82 -13.00 24.21
C ARG A 686 38.91 -13.32 23.01
N VAL A 687 37.76 -13.94 23.27
CA VAL A 687 36.77 -14.30 22.25
C VAL A 687 36.27 -13.06 21.50
N LEU A 688 36.00 -11.96 22.19
CA LEU A 688 35.48 -10.74 21.55
C LEU A 688 36.53 -9.95 20.77
N TRP A 689 37.83 -10.22 20.98
CA TRP A 689 38.92 -9.47 20.37
C TRP A 689 39.49 -10.13 19.10
N ASP A 690 39.51 -11.47 19.06
CA ASP A 690 40.09 -12.24 17.97
C ASP A 690 38.99 -12.85 17.07
N PRO A 691 38.93 -12.47 15.77
CA PRO A 691 37.96 -13.05 14.82
C PRO A 691 37.98 -14.57 14.72
N ALA A 692 39.14 -15.23 14.83
CA ALA A 692 39.22 -16.69 14.75
C ALA A 692 38.62 -17.35 16.00
N LEU A 693 38.99 -16.87 17.19
CA LEU A 693 38.43 -17.37 18.46
C LEU A 693 36.93 -17.08 18.56
N PHE A 694 36.48 -15.96 18.02
CA PHE A 694 35.07 -15.64 17.94
C PHE A 694 34.31 -16.67 17.09
N LEU A 695 34.81 -17.01 15.89
CA LEU A 695 34.17 -17.95 14.98
C LEU A 695 34.09 -19.36 15.58
N ASP A 696 35.15 -19.83 16.24
CA ASP A 696 35.15 -21.11 16.97
C ASP A 696 34.15 -21.10 18.13
N PHE A 697 34.13 -20.02 18.93
CA PHE A 697 33.22 -19.88 20.07
C PHE A 697 31.74 -19.95 19.66
N VAL A 698 31.38 -19.35 18.51
CA VAL A 698 30.00 -19.38 17.98
C VAL A 698 29.72 -20.60 17.10
N GLY A 699 30.76 -21.34 16.68
CA GLY A 699 30.68 -22.53 15.83
C GLY A 699 30.39 -22.26 14.36
N ALA A 700 30.90 -21.15 13.80
CA ALA A 700 30.71 -20.80 12.39
C ALA A 700 31.78 -21.42 11.45
N ASP A 701 32.89 -21.89 12.01
CA ASP A 701 34.00 -22.60 11.38
C ASP A 701 33.85 -24.13 11.43
N GLN A 702 32.88 -24.64 12.20
CA GLN A 702 32.60 -26.07 12.36
C GLN A 702 31.56 -26.57 11.34
N LEU A 703 31.72 -27.82 10.88
CA LEU A 703 30.67 -28.54 10.15
C LEU A 703 29.53 -28.86 11.13
N ALA A 704 28.27 -28.74 10.68
CA ALA A 704 27.10 -29.04 11.51
C ALA A 704 26.99 -30.55 11.79
N ALA A 705 27.74 -31.05 12.78
CA ALA A 705 27.66 -32.42 13.27
C ALA A 705 26.81 -32.52 14.54
N GLU A 706 26.06 -33.61 14.68
CA GLU A 706 25.19 -33.89 15.83
C GLU A 706 26.03 -34.11 17.11
N GLY A 707 26.28 -33.05 17.86
CA GLY A 707 26.93 -33.09 19.17
C GLY A 707 27.58 -31.78 19.62
N THR A 708 28.29 -31.09 18.72
CA THR A 708 28.95 -29.78 18.99
C THR A 708 27.98 -28.60 18.98
N GLU A 709 26.84 -28.73 18.29
CA GLU A 709 25.82 -27.68 18.17
C GLU A 709 25.20 -27.24 19.49
N HIS A 710 25.14 -28.12 20.49
CA HIS A 710 24.54 -27.81 21.79
C HIS A 710 25.41 -26.79 22.55
N THR A 711 26.73 -26.98 22.58
CA THR A 711 27.66 -26.09 23.28
C THR A 711 27.78 -24.74 22.57
N THR A 712 27.98 -24.73 21.26
CA THR A 712 28.09 -23.49 20.47
C THR A 712 26.75 -22.73 20.40
N GLY A 713 25.63 -23.44 20.42
CA GLY A 713 24.29 -22.86 20.59
C GLY A 713 24.09 -22.15 21.93
N ILE A 714 24.56 -22.75 23.03
CA ILE A 714 24.56 -22.12 24.37
C ILE A 714 25.47 -20.89 24.38
N ASN A 715 26.66 -20.97 23.80
CA ASN A 715 27.61 -19.86 23.69
C ASN A 715 26.99 -18.65 22.97
N ARG A 716 26.42 -18.85 21.78
CA ARG A 716 25.68 -17.82 21.02
C ARG A 716 24.54 -17.21 21.84
N SER A 717 23.78 -18.05 22.53
CA SER A 717 22.64 -17.60 23.37
C SER A 717 23.11 -16.76 24.56
N ARG A 718 24.21 -17.16 25.21
CA ARG A 718 24.82 -16.42 26.35
C ARG A 718 25.42 -15.11 25.91
N LEU A 719 26.11 -15.08 24.76
CA LEU A 719 26.66 -13.85 24.19
C LEU A 719 25.53 -12.87 23.86
N SER A 720 24.52 -13.37 23.14
CA SER A 720 23.33 -12.59 22.79
C SER A 720 22.67 -12.02 24.05
N PHE A 721 22.48 -12.84 25.09
CA PHE A 721 21.91 -12.40 26.37
C PHE A 721 22.67 -11.24 26.99
N CYS A 722 24.01 -11.26 26.97
CA CYS A 722 24.82 -10.16 27.49
C CYS A 722 24.56 -8.86 26.71
N VAL A 723 24.63 -8.92 25.38
CA VAL A 723 24.40 -7.74 24.52
C VAL A 723 22.98 -7.20 24.66
N TYR A 724 21.96 -8.07 24.66
CA TYR A 724 20.57 -7.68 24.87
C TYR A 724 20.34 -7.03 26.23
N THR A 725 20.96 -7.55 27.29
CA THR A 725 20.80 -6.98 28.64
C THR A 725 21.46 -5.62 28.74
N ILE A 726 22.68 -5.47 28.20
CA ILE A 726 23.37 -4.17 28.14
C ILE A 726 22.51 -3.16 27.37
N LEU A 727 22.03 -3.54 26.18
CA LEU A 727 21.13 -2.72 25.38
C LEU A 727 19.86 -2.34 26.14
N GLY A 728 19.21 -3.31 26.80
CA GLY A 728 18.00 -3.11 27.57
C GLY A 728 18.18 -2.10 28.70
N VAL A 729 19.26 -2.21 29.47
CA VAL A 729 19.57 -1.25 30.54
C VAL A 729 19.88 0.13 29.97
N VAL A 730 20.76 0.23 28.97
CA VAL A 730 21.12 1.52 28.34
C VAL A 730 19.90 2.23 27.76
N LYS A 731 18.98 1.47 27.16
CA LYS A 731 17.77 2.00 26.51
C LYS A 731 16.71 2.46 27.51
N ARG A 732 16.61 1.82 28.69
CA ARG A 732 15.49 1.97 29.62
C ARG A 732 15.81 2.73 30.90
N ALA A 733 17.05 2.68 31.40
CA ALA A 733 17.45 3.40 32.61
C ALA A 733 17.48 4.91 32.34
N ARG A 734 16.71 5.68 33.10
CA ARG A 734 16.56 7.13 32.92
C ARG A 734 16.36 7.83 34.25
N TRP A 735 16.78 9.09 34.31
CA TRP A 735 16.41 10.02 35.38
C TRP A 735 14.97 10.55 35.20
N PRO A 736 14.37 11.14 36.25
CA PRO A 736 13.05 11.78 36.16
C PRO A 736 13.01 12.91 35.13
N ALA A 737 11.87 13.07 34.45
CA ALA A 737 11.67 14.16 33.48
C ALA A 737 11.48 15.52 34.15
N ASP A 738 10.90 15.53 35.36
CA ASP A 738 10.77 16.75 36.17
C ASP A 738 12.11 17.12 36.82
N LEU A 739 12.48 18.39 36.73
CA LEU A 739 13.78 18.88 37.21
C LEU A 739 13.89 18.85 38.74
N GLU A 740 12.81 19.15 39.46
CA GLU A 740 12.84 19.18 40.92
C GLU A 740 12.89 17.75 41.48
N GLU A 741 12.17 16.82 40.87
CA GLU A 741 12.30 15.39 41.16
C GLU A 741 13.72 14.88 40.86
N ALA A 742 14.32 15.29 39.74
CA ALA A 742 15.68 14.90 39.39
C ALA A 742 16.72 15.48 40.37
N LYS A 743 16.54 16.71 40.86
CA LYS A 743 17.39 17.31 41.90
C LYS A 743 17.23 16.57 43.23
N ALA A 744 15.99 16.37 43.67
CA ALA A 744 15.68 15.69 44.93
C ALA A 744 16.23 14.26 44.94
N GLY A 745 16.13 13.56 43.81
CA GLY A 745 16.68 12.21 43.62
C GLY A 745 18.19 12.15 43.40
N GLY A 746 18.89 13.29 43.36
CA GLY A 746 20.34 13.35 43.18
C GLY A 746 20.83 12.99 41.77
N PHE A 747 20.04 13.24 40.73
CA PHE A 747 20.42 12.99 39.32
C PHE A 747 21.13 14.18 38.66
N VAL A 748 20.97 15.39 39.20
CA VAL A 748 21.63 16.60 38.67
C VAL A 748 22.99 16.78 39.34
N VAL A 749 24.06 16.81 38.54
CA VAL A 749 25.45 16.95 39.02
C VAL A 749 26.02 18.35 38.83
N GLY A 750 25.40 19.17 37.99
CA GLY A 750 25.85 20.53 37.71
C GLY A 750 25.01 21.21 36.64
N TYR A 751 25.52 22.32 36.12
CA TYR A 751 24.91 23.08 35.04
C TYR A 751 25.96 23.44 33.99
N THR A 752 25.53 23.48 32.74
CA THR A 752 26.33 24.01 31.63
C THR A 752 26.51 25.53 31.78
N PRO A 753 27.47 26.14 31.06
CA PRO A 753 27.64 27.60 31.07
C PRO A 753 26.38 28.38 30.68
N ASN A 754 25.49 27.76 29.90
CA ASN A 754 24.22 28.35 29.46
C ASN A 754 23.06 28.10 30.46
N GLY A 755 23.34 27.51 31.62
CA GLY A 755 22.35 27.25 32.68
C GLY A 755 21.51 25.97 32.49
N ALA A 756 21.77 25.14 31.49
CA ALA A 756 21.08 23.86 31.34
C ALA A 756 21.61 22.80 32.34
N PRO A 757 20.74 22.00 33.00
CA PRO A 757 21.16 20.99 33.97
C PRO A 757 21.95 19.85 33.31
N ILE A 758 22.98 19.39 34.02
CA ILE A 758 23.81 18.23 33.66
C ILE A 758 23.33 17.05 34.51
N TYR A 759 22.92 15.98 33.85
CA TYR A 759 22.40 14.77 34.49
C TYR A 759 23.45 13.67 34.54
N ARG A 760 23.32 12.76 35.51
CA ARG A 760 24.05 11.49 35.55
C ARG A 760 23.09 10.32 35.46
N ASN A 761 23.47 9.29 34.70
CA ASN A 761 22.67 8.07 34.59
C ASN A 761 23.07 7.05 35.67
N PRO A 762 22.12 6.41 36.37
CA PRO A 762 22.42 5.31 37.30
C PRO A 762 23.15 4.13 36.66
N CYS A 763 23.01 3.92 35.35
CA CYS A 763 23.72 2.86 34.65
C CYS A 763 25.12 3.24 34.15
N SER A 764 25.55 4.51 34.27
CA SER A 764 26.82 5.00 33.67
C SER A 764 28.02 4.13 34.05
N ALA A 765 28.29 3.96 35.35
CA ALA A 765 29.46 3.23 35.82
C ALA A 765 29.52 1.79 35.28
N GLN A 766 28.37 1.11 35.29
CA GLN A 766 28.27 -0.27 34.82
C GLN A 766 28.46 -0.36 33.30
N VAL A 767 27.80 0.50 32.52
CA VAL A 767 27.88 0.47 31.05
C VAL A 767 29.29 0.83 30.57
N LEU A 768 29.93 1.84 31.20
CA LEU A 768 31.30 2.24 30.88
C LEU A 768 32.30 1.11 31.13
N ALA A 769 32.11 0.31 32.19
CA ALA A 769 32.95 -0.86 32.45
C ALA A 769 32.81 -1.96 31.37
N LEU A 770 31.67 -2.03 30.67
CA LEU A 770 31.38 -3.04 29.64
C LEU A 770 31.70 -2.56 28.22
N LEU A 771 31.84 -1.24 28.01
CA LEU A 771 32.05 -0.59 26.72
C LEU A 771 33.31 -1.08 25.97
N PRO A 772 34.48 -1.30 26.61
CA PRO A 772 35.68 -1.76 25.89
C PRO A 772 35.47 -3.09 25.16
N ASN A 773 34.78 -4.04 25.80
CA ASN A 773 34.46 -5.34 25.23
C ASN A 773 33.35 -5.23 24.15
N LEU A 774 32.43 -4.27 24.27
CA LEU A 774 31.45 -3.97 23.21
C LEU A 774 32.13 -3.43 21.95
N LEU A 775 33.07 -2.49 22.10
CA LEU A 775 33.85 -1.96 20.98
C LEU A 775 34.75 -3.04 20.35
N ALA A 776 35.35 -3.90 21.17
CA ALA A 776 36.10 -5.07 20.68
C ALA A 776 35.21 -5.99 19.83
N LEU A 777 33.99 -6.30 20.29
CA LEU A 777 33.04 -7.10 19.53
C LEU A 777 32.65 -6.42 18.22
N ILE A 778 32.32 -5.12 18.22
CA ILE A 778 31.97 -4.37 17.00
C ILE A 778 33.12 -4.44 15.99
N ARG A 779 34.35 -4.21 16.44
CA ARG A 779 35.54 -4.32 15.58
C ARG A 779 35.67 -5.71 14.98
N THR A 780 35.51 -6.74 15.80
CA THR A 780 35.56 -8.14 15.36
C THR A 780 34.49 -8.42 14.31
N LEU A 781 33.24 -8.03 14.56
CA LEU A 781 32.12 -8.21 13.63
C LEU A 781 32.36 -7.52 12.28
N ASN A 782 32.90 -6.30 12.26
CA ASN A 782 33.28 -5.63 11.01
C ASN A 782 34.43 -6.36 10.30
N SER A 783 35.40 -6.87 11.07
CA SER A 783 36.54 -7.60 10.53
C SER A 783 36.15 -8.97 9.96
N LEU A 784 35.01 -9.55 10.35
CA LEU A 784 34.50 -10.82 9.81
C LEU A 784 34.23 -10.76 8.30
N PHE A 785 33.97 -9.57 7.75
CA PHE A 785 33.76 -9.36 6.31
C PHE A 785 35.07 -9.32 5.50
N LEU A 786 36.24 -9.32 6.14
CA LEU A 786 37.51 -9.44 5.43
C LEU A 786 37.61 -10.82 4.75
N PRO A 787 38.19 -10.91 3.53
CA PRO A 787 38.28 -12.17 2.79
C PRO A 787 38.93 -13.31 3.60
N GLU A 788 39.97 -13.00 4.37
CA GLU A 788 40.67 -13.96 5.23
C GLU A 788 39.78 -14.58 6.32
N ASN A 789 38.79 -13.83 6.84
CA ASN A 789 37.85 -14.30 7.85
C ASN A 789 36.64 -14.99 7.23
N ILE A 790 36.21 -14.57 6.04
CA ILE A 790 35.18 -15.28 5.27
C ILE A 790 35.67 -16.69 4.92
N CYS A 791 36.94 -16.86 4.54
CA CYS A 791 37.53 -18.18 4.25
C CYS A 791 37.60 -19.12 5.47
N ARG A 792 37.39 -18.63 6.70
CA ARG A 792 37.36 -19.45 7.92
C ARG A 792 35.99 -20.09 8.18
N LEU A 793 34.94 -19.65 7.49
CA LEU A 793 33.61 -20.23 7.60
C LEU A 793 33.60 -21.66 7.07
N SER A 794 32.83 -22.53 7.73
CA SER A 794 32.60 -23.87 7.21
C SER A 794 31.75 -23.84 5.95
N GLU A 795 31.76 -24.93 5.17
CA GLU A 795 30.93 -25.06 3.97
C GLU A 795 29.44 -24.82 4.27
N THR A 796 28.97 -25.30 5.42
CA THR A 796 27.59 -25.11 5.91
C THR A 796 27.24 -23.65 6.15
N PHE A 797 28.19 -22.84 6.62
CA PHE A 797 27.99 -21.45 7.01
C PHE A 797 28.62 -20.44 6.05
N SER A 798 29.04 -20.88 4.87
CA SER A 798 29.64 -20.02 3.82
C SER A 798 28.80 -18.78 3.46
N LYS A 799 27.48 -18.84 3.64
CA LYS A 799 26.52 -17.75 3.40
C LYS A 799 25.97 -17.11 4.68
N ALA A 800 26.61 -17.31 5.82
CA ALA A 800 26.12 -16.82 7.12
C ALA A 800 26.02 -15.29 7.22
N TYR A 801 26.74 -14.57 6.36
CA TYR A 801 26.74 -13.11 6.31
C TYR A 801 25.81 -12.54 5.23
N ASP A 802 25.21 -13.39 4.40
CA ASP A 802 24.26 -12.97 3.37
C ASP A 802 22.96 -12.49 4.00
N MET A 803 22.27 -11.61 3.28
CA MET A 803 20.92 -11.15 3.63
C MET A 803 19.94 -12.33 3.64
N ILE A 804 19.09 -12.39 4.66
CA ILE A 804 18.11 -13.47 4.85
C ILE A 804 17.06 -13.40 3.74
N GLU A 805 16.53 -14.54 3.30
CA GLU A 805 15.50 -14.64 2.24
C GLU A 805 14.31 -13.69 2.48
N VAL A 806 13.83 -13.62 3.72
CA VAL A 806 12.72 -12.76 4.13
C VAL A 806 13.04 -11.27 3.91
N GLU A 807 14.27 -10.85 4.24
CA GLU A 807 14.74 -9.47 4.03
C GLU A 807 14.92 -9.17 2.53
N LYS A 808 15.40 -10.14 1.74
CA LYS A 808 15.47 -10.05 0.26
C LYS A 808 14.09 -9.81 -0.34
N ASN A 809 13.11 -10.64 0.02
CA ASN A 809 11.74 -10.50 -0.47
C ASN A 809 11.13 -9.15 -0.08
N MET A 810 11.39 -8.68 1.15
CA MET A 810 10.93 -7.37 1.61
C MET A 810 11.52 -6.22 0.79
N VAL A 811 12.82 -6.26 0.46
CA VAL A 811 13.48 -5.23 -0.37
C VAL A 811 12.99 -5.29 -1.82
N LEU A 812 12.69 -6.49 -2.34
CA LEU A 812 12.16 -6.68 -3.69
C LEU A 812 10.65 -6.37 -3.81
N GLY A 813 9.97 -6.05 -2.70
CA GLY A 813 8.52 -5.81 -2.70
C GLY A 813 7.69 -7.07 -2.92
N LEU A 814 8.28 -8.26 -2.77
CA LEU A 814 7.60 -9.53 -2.94
C LEU A 814 6.80 -9.87 -1.67
N PRO A 815 5.55 -10.36 -1.84
CA PRO A 815 4.77 -10.88 -0.72
C PRO A 815 5.50 -11.99 0.02
N GLN A 816 5.33 -12.03 1.34
CA GLN A 816 5.93 -13.08 2.17
C GLN A 816 5.01 -14.31 2.17
N PRO A 817 5.58 -15.53 2.08
CA PRO A 817 4.79 -16.75 2.11
C PRO A 817 4.05 -16.88 3.45
N ALA A 818 2.80 -17.35 3.39
CA ALA A 818 2.05 -17.70 4.58
C ALA A 818 2.71 -18.91 5.27
N LEU A 819 3.44 -18.67 6.37
CA LEU A 819 4.07 -19.73 7.15
C LEU A 819 3.04 -20.32 8.12
N ASP A 820 2.94 -21.65 8.17
CA ASP A 820 2.19 -22.35 9.21
C ASP A 820 2.82 -22.06 10.58
N ILE A 821 2.03 -21.55 11.52
CA ILE A 821 2.50 -21.14 12.85
C ILE A 821 2.78 -22.37 13.74
N TYR A 822 2.23 -23.54 13.38
CA TYR A 822 2.40 -24.77 14.14
C TYR A 822 3.54 -25.65 13.65
N ASP A 823 4.08 -25.43 12.43
CA ASP A 823 5.25 -26.16 11.95
C ASP A 823 6.53 -25.77 12.74
N PRO A 824 7.23 -26.74 13.37
CA PRO A 824 8.60 -26.55 13.81
C PRO A 824 9.57 -26.81 12.64
N PRO A 825 10.57 -25.95 12.36
CA PRO A 825 11.16 -24.92 13.22
C PRO A 825 11.01 -23.47 12.72
N VAL A 826 11.16 -22.50 13.64
CA VAL A 826 11.16 -21.03 13.36
C VAL A 826 12.22 -20.62 12.33
N TYR A 827 13.34 -21.35 12.30
CA TYR A 827 14.36 -21.27 11.27
C TYR A 827 14.37 -22.60 10.54
N LYS A 828 14.20 -22.58 9.21
CA LYS A 828 14.11 -23.79 8.41
C LYS A 828 15.44 -24.53 8.34
N THR A 829 16.55 -23.83 8.55
CA THR A 829 17.91 -24.39 8.46
C THR A 829 18.85 -23.86 9.57
N HIS A 830 19.93 -24.60 9.84
CA HIS A 830 21.01 -24.14 10.73
C HIS A 830 21.67 -22.86 10.22
N LEU A 831 21.78 -22.72 8.89
CA LEU A 831 22.29 -21.51 8.23
C LEU A 831 21.43 -20.28 8.54
N GLU A 832 20.11 -20.39 8.37
CA GLU A 832 19.19 -19.27 8.63
C GLU A 832 19.23 -18.83 10.09
N ARG A 833 19.38 -19.77 11.03
CA ARG A 833 19.59 -19.46 12.46
C ARG A 833 20.89 -18.69 12.68
N MET A 834 21.96 -19.06 11.99
CA MET A 834 23.25 -18.37 12.07
C MET A 834 23.18 -16.97 11.46
N GLN A 835 22.53 -16.82 10.30
CA GLN A 835 22.27 -15.51 9.68
C GLN A 835 21.47 -14.60 10.61
N GLY A 836 20.39 -15.12 11.21
CA GLY A 836 19.60 -14.39 12.20
C GLY A 836 20.40 -13.97 13.43
N PHE A 837 21.30 -14.83 13.92
CA PHE A 837 22.20 -14.52 15.02
C PHE A 837 23.16 -13.37 14.66
N PHE A 838 23.92 -13.48 13.56
CA PHE A 838 24.84 -12.43 13.13
C PHE A 838 24.12 -11.11 12.86
N CYS A 839 22.96 -11.19 12.18
CA CYS A 839 22.14 -10.05 11.88
C CYS A 839 21.76 -9.28 13.15
N THR A 840 21.15 -9.99 14.09
CA THR A 840 20.62 -9.37 15.29
C THR A 840 21.74 -8.94 16.24
N LEU A 841 22.85 -9.68 16.30
CA LEU A 841 24.01 -9.31 17.12
C LEU A 841 24.65 -8.02 16.61
N TYR A 842 24.87 -7.90 15.30
CA TYR A 842 25.42 -6.70 14.67
C TYR A 842 24.55 -5.48 15.00
N ASP A 843 23.26 -5.56 14.68
CA ASP A 843 22.33 -4.44 14.87
C ASP A 843 22.22 -4.01 16.34
N ASN A 844 22.19 -4.97 17.28
CA ASN A 844 22.12 -4.64 18.71
C ASN A 844 23.41 -4.01 19.26
N CYS A 845 24.58 -4.37 18.74
CA CYS A 845 25.83 -3.73 19.17
C CYS A 845 25.82 -2.24 18.78
N TYR A 846 25.42 -1.93 17.54
CA TYR A 846 25.27 -0.55 17.09
C TYR A 846 24.14 0.18 17.79
N HIS A 847 23.02 -0.47 18.07
CA HIS A 847 21.95 0.13 18.88
C HIS A 847 22.43 0.48 20.29
N THR A 848 23.26 -0.37 20.89
CA THR A 848 23.84 -0.11 22.21
C THR A 848 24.75 1.10 22.16
N LEU A 849 25.64 1.16 21.16
CA LEU A 849 26.54 2.30 20.97
C LEU A 849 25.77 3.61 20.71
N GLY A 850 24.80 3.59 19.80
CA GLY A 850 23.98 4.77 19.47
C GLY A 850 23.12 5.25 20.65
N LYS A 851 22.56 4.33 21.46
CA LYS A 851 21.80 4.71 22.66
C LYS A 851 22.69 5.09 23.85
N ALA A 852 23.94 4.64 23.90
CA ALA A 852 24.87 5.03 24.96
C ALA A 852 25.11 6.55 24.98
N GLY A 853 25.31 7.17 23.81
CA GLY A 853 25.48 8.63 23.72
C GLY A 853 24.29 9.41 24.27
N LEU A 854 23.06 9.01 23.90
CA LEU A 854 21.83 9.65 24.40
C LEU A 854 21.57 9.41 25.89
N SER A 855 21.88 8.21 26.37
CA SER A 855 21.55 7.76 27.74
C SER A 855 22.55 8.26 28.78
N LEU A 856 23.84 8.31 28.43
CA LEU A 856 24.92 8.66 29.34
C LEU A 856 25.40 10.11 29.18
N GLN A 857 25.11 10.75 28.03
CA GLN A 857 25.47 12.14 27.74
C GLN A 857 26.95 12.42 28.00
N GLN A 858 27.27 13.36 28.90
CA GLN A 858 28.64 13.79 29.18
C GLN A 858 29.52 12.61 29.61
N ASP A 859 29.00 11.69 30.44
CA ASP A 859 29.76 10.53 30.93
C ASP A 859 30.27 9.63 29.78
N PHE A 860 29.59 9.64 28.62
CA PHE A 860 30.04 8.95 27.42
C PHE A 860 30.92 9.84 26.54
N TYR A 861 30.49 11.08 26.24
CA TYR A 861 31.23 11.94 25.31
C TYR A 861 32.55 12.49 25.85
N THR A 862 32.79 12.43 27.17
CA THR A 862 34.07 12.83 27.78
C THR A 862 35.05 11.67 27.97
N ILE A 863 34.76 10.47 27.44
CA ILE A 863 35.70 9.34 27.46
C ILE A 863 36.96 9.73 26.67
N GLU A 864 38.13 9.57 27.29
CA GLU A 864 39.41 9.88 26.67
C GLU A 864 39.65 9.00 25.42
N GLY A 865 39.97 9.63 24.29
CA GLY A 865 40.18 8.94 23.02
C GLY A 865 38.91 8.31 22.42
N LEU A 866 37.70 8.68 22.85
CA LEU A 866 36.45 8.07 22.35
C LEU A 866 36.35 8.05 20.83
N ALA A 867 36.67 9.16 20.16
CA ALA A 867 36.61 9.25 18.71
C ALA A 867 37.53 8.22 18.03
N GLU A 868 38.77 8.10 18.53
CA GLU A 868 39.76 7.14 18.04
C GLU A 868 39.30 5.70 18.32
N GLN A 869 38.69 5.44 19.48
CA GLN A 869 38.15 4.13 19.83
C GLN A 869 36.96 3.74 18.94
N ILE A 870 36.07 4.68 18.62
CA ILE A 870 34.94 4.45 17.71
C ILE A 870 35.46 4.22 16.30
N VAL A 871 36.38 5.06 15.79
CA VAL A 871 36.99 4.89 14.46
C VAL A 871 37.73 3.56 14.35
N GLY A 872 38.53 3.22 15.36
CA GLY A 872 39.25 1.95 15.46
C GLY A 872 38.38 0.73 15.76
N SER A 873 37.05 0.87 15.83
CA SER A 873 36.14 -0.25 16.06
C SER A 873 34.96 -0.29 15.06
N ALA A 874 34.10 0.72 15.08
CA ALA A 874 32.87 0.82 14.29
C ALA A 874 33.12 1.08 12.80
N PHE A 875 34.23 1.73 12.45
CA PHE A 875 34.54 2.13 11.07
C PHE A 875 35.74 1.36 10.48
N VAL A 876 36.01 0.17 11.02
CA VAL A 876 37.06 -0.73 10.52
C VAL A 876 36.54 -1.54 9.33
N SER A 877 37.36 -1.70 8.29
CA SER A 877 37.06 -2.56 7.13
C SER A 877 35.75 -2.24 6.39
N LEU A 878 35.33 -0.96 6.37
CA LEU A 878 34.06 -0.55 5.74
C LEU A 878 33.97 -0.91 4.26
N ASP A 879 35.10 -0.95 3.54
CA ASP A 879 35.16 -1.35 2.12
C ASP A 879 34.63 -2.77 1.88
N ASN A 880 34.59 -3.61 2.92
CA ASN A 880 34.11 -4.99 2.86
C ASN A 880 32.73 -5.18 3.51
N VAL A 881 32.21 -4.18 4.23
CA VAL A 881 30.90 -4.27 4.88
C VAL A 881 29.80 -4.11 3.82
N PRO A 882 28.85 -5.05 3.70
CA PRO A 882 27.83 -4.99 2.66
C PRO A 882 26.77 -3.90 2.93
N ASP A 883 26.15 -3.39 1.86
CA ASP A 883 25.18 -2.28 1.91
C ASP A 883 24.04 -2.49 2.92
N HIS A 884 23.52 -3.73 3.03
CA HIS A 884 22.43 -4.04 3.95
C HIS A 884 22.83 -3.88 5.43
N ARG A 885 24.12 -4.02 5.77
CA ARG A 885 24.67 -3.76 7.11
C ARG A 885 25.05 -2.30 7.28
N LEU A 886 25.66 -1.71 6.25
CA LEU A 886 26.08 -0.31 6.27
C LEU A 886 24.87 0.62 6.45
N ARG A 887 23.76 0.36 5.74
CA ARG A 887 22.50 1.11 5.88
C ARG A 887 22.00 1.12 7.32
N THR A 888 21.97 -0.05 7.97
CA THR A 888 21.51 -0.17 9.36
C THR A 888 22.45 0.55 10.33
N MET A 889 23.76 0.40 10.14
CA MET A 889 24.78 1.11 10.92
C MET A 889 24.60 2.63 10.83
N LEU A 890 24.53 3.17 9.61
CA LEU A 890 24.35 4.61 9.36
C LEU A 890 23.03 5.10 9.96
N HIS A 891 21.94 4.36 9.78
CA HIS A 891 20.65 4.73 10.37
C HIS A 891 20.74 4.83 11.90
N ILE A 892 21.36 3.85 12.55
CA ILE A 892 21.43 3.78 14.01
C ILE A 892 22.38 4.84 14.60
N LEU A 893 23.53 5.07 13.97
CA LEU A 893 24.56 5.99 14.48
C LEU A 893 24.34 7.45 14.08
N LEU A 894 23.74 7.73 12.92
CA LEU A 894 23.65 9.08 12.35
C LEU A 894 22.23 9.69 12.33
N SER A 895 21.17 8.90 12.57
CA SER A 895 19.78 9.42 12.50
C SER A 895 19.26 9.98 13.82
N HIS A 896 20.14 10.29 14.78
CA HIS A 896 19.76 10.82 16.10
C HIS A 896 20.62 12.01 16.52
#